data_AF-A0A809WXE2-F1
#
_entry.id   AF-A0A809WXE2-F1
#
_cell.length_a   1.000
_cell.length_b   1.000
_cell.length_c   1.000
_cell.angle_alpha   90.00
_cell.angle_beta   90.00
_cell.angle_gamma   90.00
#
_symmetry.space_group_name_H-M   'P 1'
#
loop_
_entity.id
_entity.type
_entity.pdbx_description
1 polymer ?
#
loop_
_entity_poly.entity_id
_entity_poly.type
_entity_poly.pdbx_seq_one_letter_code
_entity_poly.pdbx_strand_id
1 'polypeptide(L)'
;MAVAAHRHKLTAVAPGHDPWLFTSLVCDCLLAIAVVIATGFGPVVKASAQNVSYNTQPPRPKPPKAANDNQMLVQATEVVYDYNNSRISAVGNVQLFYNGTSVEANKVAYDQKTKRLHAEGNIRMTDAEGKITYAETIDLSDDYRDGFVGSLRVDTADRTRMAATRADRSSGNYTVFENGVYTACAPCKDDPKKPPLWQVKGARIIHDQQEKMLYFETAQLEFFGVPLAYMPYFSTPDPTVKRKSGFLMPGFTSNTGYGYGVEVPFYWAIAPDMDVTFNPRITSRQGVLFQAEFRQRLMGGAYQIRAYGIDQLDRGAFAGQPGDRQWRGAVETKGQFALNDKWVWGWDGVVMSDYYFFSDYRLSQYRDPLGSFLNLPTDAVSQLYLTGAGNRSFFDARTMYWRSFSGNQDKVPIVYPVIDYSNVLNYPVFGGEFSYKTNSVNLSRDSAVFDPITTLANTNSLCTTASADPLARTPSQCLLRGFPGTYTRLSAEAQWRKSFTDPLGQIWTPFAGLRADAINSSVSNQPGVSNYLPVGDTQAFRLMPTVGLEYRYPFINVQPWGSTTVEPIAQIIIRPNETYAGKFPNEDAQSFVFETSNLFSVDKFSGYDRVEGGGRANVRRAGHHAVRQGRRGQGAVRPVLPAVRHELLRGPGLHQHGPRFRSRQAPLRLRGEYRLLAQPHLHLQRPLPHGRADLERPAFRGRRPRQLRSLVDQRDVRQLRGTAGARLSDPPRRHPHHRLAEGRDQLGGHGLGALGPRGQRDQPVCGRCRLCRRLLGAGIELSEILQLYGRRRAPRLE
;
A
#
# COMPACT_ATOMS: atom_id res chain seq x y z
N MET A 1 27.72 25.92 -67.39
CA MET A 1 27.34 27.33 -67.54
C MET A 1 26.66 27.78 -66.24
N ALA A 2 26.89 28.95 -65.65
CA ALA A 2 28.02 29.89 -65.75
C ALA A 2 27.99 30.88 -64.54
N VAL A 3 29.17 31.28 -64.01
CA VAL A 3 29.62 32.68 -63.68
C VAL A 3 28.68 33.61 -62.85
N ALA A 4 29.05 34.37 -61.80
CA ALA A 4 30.31 34.73 -61.09
C ALA A 4 30.03 35.05 -59.57
N ALA A 5 30.98 35.07 -58.61
CA ALA A 5 31.84 36.19 -58.13
C ALA A 5 31.11 37.42 -57.50
N HIS A 6 31.63 38.24 -56.54
CA HIS A 6 32.95 38.31 -55.89
C HIS A 6 32.95 39.11 -54.55
N ARG A 7 33.80 38.66 -53.59
CA ARG A 7 34.77 39.36 -52.66
C ARG A 7 34.54 40.73 -51.95
N HIS A 8 35.21 40.83 -50.78
CA HIS A 8 35.87 42.00 -50.11
C HIS A 8 35.01 43.01 -49.30
N LYS A 9 35.52 43.76 -48.28
CA LYS A 9 36.62 43.62 -47.26
C LYS A 9 36.52 44.81 -46.24
N LEU A 10 37.43 44.91 -45.24
CA LEU A 10 37.85 46.11 -44.45
C LEU A 10 36.89 46.61 -43.31
N THR A 11 37.26 46.53 -42.00
CA THR A 11 37.99 47.49 -41.08
C THR A 11 37.17 48.70 -40.58
N ALA A 12 37.30 49.25 -39.36
CA ALA A 12 37.97 48.87 -38.09
C ALA A 12 37.50 49.85 -36.95
N VAL A 13 38.38 50.19 -35.98
CA VAL A 13 38.32 51.26 -34.95
C VAL A 13 37.79 50.87 -33.54
N ALA A 14 38.69 51.04 -32.55
CA ALA A 14 38.45 51.29 -31.11
C ALA A 14 39.11 52.67 -30.78
N PRO A 15 38.90 53.35 -29.63
CA PRO A 15 39.22 52.90 -28.24
C PRO A 15 38.12 53.32 -27.22
N GLY A 16 38.23 53.24 -25.87
CA GLY A 16 39.27 52.76 -24.92
C GLY A 16 38.93 53.13 -23.46
N HIS A 17 39.95 53.18 -22.59
CA HIS A 17 39.97 53.67 -21.19
C HIS A 17 39.38 52.82 -20.04
N ASP A 18 40.26 52.02 -19.43
CA ASP A 18 40.50 51.91 -17.96
C ASP A 18 40.97 53.28 -17.37
N PRO A 19 41.16 53.53 -16.03
CA PRO A 19 41.63 52.58 -14.97
C PRO A 19 41.22 52.82 -13.48
N TRP A 20 41.84 52.04 -12.55
CA TRP A 20 42.10 52.32 -11.09
C TRP A 20 40.91 52.20 -10.09
N LEU A 21 41.05 51.95 -8.76
CA LEU A 21 42.20 51.73 -7.83
C LEU A 21 41.77 51.03 -6.48
N PHE A 22 42.73 50.66 -5.62
CA PHE A 22 42.70 50.26 -4.17
C PHE A 22 41.63 49.22 -3.67
N THR A 23 41.84 48.06 -3.00
CA THR A 23 42.88 47.31 -2.22
C THR A 23 42.70 47.25 -0.69
N SER A 24 42.92 46.06 -0.10
CA SER A 24 43.41 45.80 1.29
C SER A 24 42.50 46.20 2.48
N LEU A 25 42.61 45.69 3.73
CA LEU A 25 43.32 44.54 4.37
C LEU A 25 42.23 43.63 5.06
N VAL A 26 42.38 42.35 5.44
CA VAL A 26 43.50 41.52 5.95
C VAL A 26 43.77 41.69 7.47
N CYS A 27 43.99 40.57 8.16
CA CYS A 27 44.26 40.43 9.62
C CYS A 27 43.11 40.84 10.58
N ASP A 28 42.99 40.29 11.80
CA ASP A 28 43.39 38.96 12.30
C ASP A 28 42.60 38.60 13.56
N CYS A 29 42.43 37.29 13.83
CA CYS A 29 42.52 36.65 15.17
C CYS A 29 42.05 35.19 15.09
N LEU A 30 43.01 34.26 15.25
CA LEU A 30 42.76 32.83 15.36
C LEU A 30 42.77 32.35 16.83
N LEU A 31 42.14 31.19 17.05
CA LEU A 31 42.34 30.26 18.16
C LEU A 31 42.06 30.71 19.61
N ALA A 32 40.97 30.15 20.16
CA ALA A 32 40.98 29.56 21.49
C ALA A 32 39.99 28.36 21.57
N ILE A 33 40.54 27.14 21.43
CA ILE A 33 40.31 25.96 22.30
C ILE A 33 38.85 25.79 22.82
N ALA A 34 37.98 24.96 22.23
CA ALA A 34 37.87 23.50 22.43
C ALA A 34 37.88 23.09 23.93
N VAL A 35 36.87 22.46 24.55
CA VAL A 35 36.10 21.26 24.18
C VAL A 35 34.84 21.17 25.08
N VAL A 36 33.70 20.69 24.57
CA VAL A 36 32.78 19.72 25.23
C VAL A 36 31.77 19.19 24.21
N ILE A 37 31.30 17.96 24.42
CA ILE A 37 30.70 17.10 23.38
C ILE A 37 29.19 16.88 23.58
N ALA A 38 28.44 16.90 22.47
CA ALA A 38 27.05 16.45 22.30
C ALA A 38 25.96 17.21 23.09
N THR A 39 24.68 17.23 22.71
CA THR A 39 23.86 16.36 21.83
C THR A 39 22.91 17.20 20.96
N GLY A 40 22.24 16.61 19.94
CA GLY A 40 21.04 17.26 19.37
C GLY A 40 20.70 17.09 17.87
N PHE A 41 21.48 16.38 17.05
CA PHE A 41 21.13 16.19 15.63
C PHE A 41 19.93 15.24 15.45
N GLY A 42 18.75 15.79 15.17
CA GLY A 42 17.58 15.03 14.73
C GLY A 42 17.68 14.61 13.25
N PRO A 43 17.45 13.33 12.90
CA PRO A 43 17.55 12.87 11.51
C PRO A 43 16.35 13.31 10.66
N VAL A 44 16.62 13.76 9.42
CA VAL A 44 15.58 14.05 8.43
C VAL A 44 15.04 12.74 7.86
N VAL A 45 13.81 12.37 8.25
CA VAL A 45 13.14 11.16 7.77
C VAL A 45 12.70 11.36 6.31
N LYS A 46 13.39 10.69 5.37
CA LYS A 46 12.90 10.54 3.99
C LYS A 46 11.68 9.61 3.97
N ALA A 47 10.69 9.92 3.14
CA ALA A 47 9.54 9.05 2.93
C ALA A 47 9.96 7.82 2.10
N SER A 48 10.05 6.66 2.74
CA SER A 48 10.15 5.36 2.06
C SER A 48 8.74 4.80 1.81
N ALA A 49 8.60 3.95 0.80
CA ALA A 49 7.33 3.32 0.46
C ALA A 49 6.79 2.50 1.63
N GLN A 50 5.47 2.58 1.88
CA GLN A 50 4.84 1.85 2.97
C GLN A 50 4.60 0.38 2.59
N ASN A 51 5.67 -0.42 2.68
CA ASN A 51 5.52 -1.83 3.02
C ASN A 51 4.63 -1.92 4.27
N VAL A 52 3.58 -2.73 4.22
CA VAL A 52 2.63 -2.90 5.33
C VAL A 52 3.31 -3.69 6.45
N SER A 53 4.12 -2.98 7.23
CA SER A 53 4.61 -3.48 8.50
C SER A 53 3.41 -3.67 9.42
N TYR A 54 3.00 -4.93 9.58
CA TYR A 54 2.12 -5.29 10.66
C TYR A 54 2.82 -4.87 11.95
N ASN A 55 2.25 -3.90 12.69
CA ASN A 55 2.66 -3.64 14.06
C ASN A 55 2.53 -4.93 14.86
N THR A 56 3.63 -5.67 14.96
CA THR A 56 3.80 -6.76 15.90
C THR A 56 3.57 -6.15 17.27
N GLN A 57 2.54 -6.60 17.97
CA GLN A 57 2.44 -6.26 19.39
C GLN A 57 3.76 -6.70 20.02
N PRO A 58 4.46 -5.83 20.78
CA PRO A 58 5.71 -6.23 21.41
C PRO A 58 5.45 -7.52 22.18
N PRO A 59 6.29 -8.56 22.03
CA PRO A 59 6.07 -9.83 22.71
C PRO A 59 5.92 -9.53 24.20
N ARG A 60 4.84 -10.02 24.81
CA ARG A 60 4.56 -9.80 26.23
C ARG A 60 5.84 -10.17 26.99
N PRO A 61 6.41 -9.27 27.82
CA PRO A 61 7.64 -9.58 28.54
C PRO A 61 7.40 -10.89 29.29
N LYS A 62 8.33 -11.85 29.13
CA LYS A 62 8.25 -13.13 29.83
C LYS A 62 8.04 -12.81 31.32
N PRO A 63 7.04 -13.41 31.99
CA PRO A 63 6.89 -13.19 33.42
C PRO A 63 8.21 -13.54 34.11
N PRO A 64 8.64 -12.77 35.13
CA PRO A 64 9.86 -13.08 35.85
C PRO A 64 9.74 -14.50 36.39
N LYS A 65 10.75 -15.34 36.15
CA LYS A 65 10.81 -16.67 36.77
C LYS A 65 10.72 -16.48 38.28
N ALA A 66 9.74 -17.14 38.91
CA ALA A 66 9.72 -17.25 40.37
C ALA A 66 11.03 -17.91 40.84
N ALA A 67 11.51 -17.54 42.03
CA ALA A 67 12.66 -18.20 42.63
C ALA A 67 12.33 -19.68 42.84
N ASN A 68 13.08 -20.57 42.20
CA ASN A 68 12.75 -21.98 42.14
C ASN A 68 13.37 -22.74 43.32
N ASP A 69 12.69 -22.67 44.47
CA ASP A 69 13.08 -23.34 45.71
C ASP A 69 12.58 -24.81 45.79
N ASN A 70 11.97 -25.32 44.71
CA ASN A 70 11.34 -26.65 44.60
C ASN A 70 10.23 -26.97 45.63
N GLN A 71 9.91 -26.07 46.56
CA GLN A 71 8.81 -26.22 47.51
C GLN A 71 7.45 -25.95 46.84
N MET A 72 6.46 -26.80 47.13
CA MET A 72 5.07 -26.56 46.77
C MET A 72 4.38 -25.79 47.91
N LEU A 73 3.98 -24.56 47.66
CA LEU A 73 3.20 -23.77 48.61
C LEU A 73 1.73 -24.16 48.51
N VAL A 74 1.14 -24.53 49.64
CA VAL A 74 -0.28 -24.92 49.77
C VAL A 74 -0.97 -23.95 50.72
N GLN A 75 -2.01 -23.27 50.24
CA GLN A 75 -2.90 -22.45 51.06
C GLN A 75 -4.34 -22.96 50.89
N ALA A 76 -5.07 -23.14 51.98
CA ALA A 76 -6.46 -23.60 51.99
C ALA A 76 -7.14 -23.14 53.29
N THR A 77 -8.46 -23.34 53.39
CA THR A 77 -9.22 -23.08 54.63
C THR A 77 -8.96 -24.17 55.67
N GLU A 78 -8.87 -25.43 55.21
CA GLU A 78 -8.57 -26.60 56.03
C GLU A 78 -7.66 -27.58 55.26
N VAL A 79 -6.83 -28.34 55.99
CA VAL A 79 -6.04 -29.45 55.43
C VAL A 79 -6.25 -30.69 56.29
N VAL A 80 -7.00 -31.65 55.77
CA VAL A 80 -7.37 -32.90 56.44
C VAL A 80 -6.37 -34.00 56.10
N TYR A 81 -5.83 -34.66 57.13
CA TYR A 81 -4.92 -35.80 57.00
C TYR A 81 -5.62 -37.10 57.37
N ASP A 82 -6.08 -37.86 56.37
CA ASP A 82 -6.62 -39.20 56.57
C ASP A 82 -5.47 -40.21 56.53
N TYR A 83 -4.94 -40.56 57.69
CA TYR A 83 -3.84 -41.52 57.81
C TYR A 83 -4.24 -42.95 57.41
N ASN A 84 -5.50 -43.35 57.62
CA ASN A 84 -5.98 -44.70 57.34
C ASN A 84 -6.05 -44.95 55.82
N ASN A 85 -6.60 -43.99 55.08
CA ASN A 85 -6.60 -44.04 53.61
C ASN A 85 -5.29 -43.50 53.01
N SER A 86 -4.42 -42.89 53.81
CA SER A 86 -3.17 -42.21 53.42
C SER A 86 -3.42 -41.11 52.39
N ARG A 87 -4.46 -40.30 52.66
CA ARG A 87 -4.97 -39.24 51.77
C ARG A 87 -4.89 -37.89 52.45
N ILE A 88 -4.23 -36.92 51.81
CA ILE A 88 -4.17 -35.53 52.25
C ILE A 88 -5.22 -34.75 51.45
N SER A 89 -6.12 -34.01 52.10
CA SER A 89 -7.16 -33.23 51.42
C SER A 89 -7.15 -31.76 51.88
N ALA A 90 -6.77 -30.86 50.99
CA ALA A 90 -6.96 -29.42 51.16
C ALA A 90 -8.40 -29.04 50.74
N VAL A 91 -9.09 -28.24 51.57
CA VAL A 91 -10.51 -27.89 51.39
C VAL A 91 -10.72 -26.39 51.59
N GLY A 92 -11.56 -25.80 50.72
CA GLY A 92 -12.01 -24.42 50.79
C GLY A 92 -10.96 -23.42 50.29
N ASN A 93 -11.22 -22.79 49.14
CA ASN A 93 -10.34 -21.79 48.52
C ASN A 93 -8.88 -22.26 48.40
N VAL A 94 -8.68 -23.48 47.90
CA VAL A 94 -7.35 -24.07 47.76
C VAL A 94 -6.56 -23.31 46.71
N GLN A 95 -5.36 -22.86 47.07
CA GLN A 95 -4.37 -22.25 46.18
C GLN A 95 -3.05 -23.00 46.32
N LEU A 96 -2.61 -23.61 45.22
CA LEU A 96 -1.32 -24.29 45.10
C LEU A 96 -0.40 -23.44 44.23
N PHE A 97 0.85 -23.25 44.65
CA PHE A 97 1.88 -22.59 43.85
C PHE A 97 3.13 -23.46 43.77
N TYR A 98 3.55 -23.80 42.54
CA TYR A 98 4.72 -24.64 42.28
C TYR A 98 5.38 -24.25 40.95
N ASN A 99 6.69 -23.99 40.97
CA ASN A 99 7.52 -23.68 39.79
C ASN A 99 6.88 -22.65 38.80
N GLY A 100 6.25 -21.60 39.35
CA GLY A 100 5.58 -20.55 38.58
C GLY A 100 4.19 -20.88 38.03
N THR A 101 3.70 -22.11 38.22
CA THR A 101 2.30 -22.50 37.99
C THR A 101 1.49 -22.28 39.25
N SER A 102 0.23 -21.82 39.10
CA SER A 102 -0.74 -21.72 40.20
C SER A 102 -2.01 -22.52 39.90
N VAL A 103 -2.56 -23.22 40.89
CA VAL A 103 -3.86 -23.92 40.79
C VAL A 103 -4.79 -23.40 41.87
N GLU A 104 -5.92 -22.84 41.46
CA GLU A 104 -7.04 -22.45 42.31
C GLU A 104 -8.14 -23.53 42.21
N ALA A 105 -8.72 -24.00 43.32
CA ALA A 105 -9.81 -25.00 43.34
C ALA A 105 -10.65 -24.96 44.63
N ASN A 106 -11.86 -25.55 44.63
CA ASN A 106 -12.66 -25.70 45.84
C ASN A 106 -12.05 -26.74 46.80
N LYS A 107 -11.50 -27.84 46.26
CA LYS A 107 -10.89 -28.94 47.00
C LYS A 107 -9.79 -29.61 46.16
N VAL A 108 -8.71 -30.02 46.81
CA VAL A 108 -7.66 -30.86 46.19
C VAL A 108 -7.26 -31.96 47.16
N ALA A 109 -7.26 -33.20 46.70
CA ALA A 109 -6.90 -34.37 47.49
C ALA A 109 -5.83 -35.21 46.81
N TYR A 110 -4.76 -35.51 47.54
CA TYR A 110 -3.64 -36.35 47.12
C TYR A 110 -3.68 -37.70 47.85
N ASP A 111 -3.74 -38.79 47.10
CA ASP A 111 -3.68 -40.17 47.60
C ASP A 111 -2.24 -40.69 47.46
N GLN A 112 -1.61 -41.01 48.59
CA GLN A 112 -0.23 -41.49 48.65
C GLN A 112 -0.06 -42.95 48.19
N LYS A 113 -1.12 -43.76 48.25
CA LYS A 113 -1.11 -45.18 47.85
C LYS A 113 -1.21 -45.32 46.33
N THR A 114 -2.14 -44.59 45.72
CA THR A 114 -2.31 -44.59 44.25
C THR A 114 -1.42 -43.58 43.53
N LYS A 115 -0.81 -42.63 44.26
CA LYS A 115 -0.01 -41.53 43.72
C LYS A 115 -0.82 -40.69 42.72
N ARG A 116 -2.02 -40.29 43.13
CA ARG A 116 -2.94 -39.48 42.31
C ARG A 116 -3.37 -38.21 43.02
N LEU A 117 -3.45 -37.13 42.26
CA LEU A 117 -3.95 -35.83 42.66
C LEU A 117 -5.31 -35.60 42.01
N HIS A 118 -6.34 -35.50 42.84
CA HIS A 118 -7.72 -35.24 42.45
C HIS A 118 -8.10 -33.83 42.88
N ALA A 119 -8.40 -32.94 41.94
CA ALA A 119 -8.97 -31.62 42.22
C ALA A 119 -10.43 -31.56 41.79
N GLU A 120 -11.25 -30.86 42.57
CA GLU A 120 -12.71 -30.81 42.43
C GLU A 120 -13.21 -29.35 42.60
N GLY A 121 -14.03 -28.91 41.66
CA GLY A 121 -14.82 -27.67 41.72
C GLY A 121 -14.08 -26.38 41.39
N ASN A 122 -14.61 -25.60 40.43
CA ASN A 122 -14.11 -24.26 40.04
C ASN A 122 -12.61 -24.21 39.68
N ILE A 123 -12.06 -25.29 39.14
CA ILE A 123 -10.61 -25.45 39.02
C ILE A 123 -10.06 -24.50 37.97
N ARG A 124 -9.04 -23.72 38.35
CA ARG A 124 -8.35 -22.76 37.48
C ARG A 124 -6.84 -22.89 37.67
N MET A 125 -6.19 -23.58 36.72
CA MET A 125 -4.74 -23.66 36.61
C MET A 125 -4.21 -22.55 35.71
N THR A 126 -3.25 -21.77 36.18
CA THR A 126 -2.49 -20.78 35.39
C THR A 126 -1.04 -21.23 35.31
N ASP A 127 -0.59 -21.55 34.10
CA ASP A 127 0.78 -21.97 33.79
C ASP A 127 1.76 -20.78 33.85
N ALA A 128 3.04 -21.04 34.14
CA ALA A 128 4.12 -20.05 34.09
C ALA A 128 4.22 -19.34 32.72
N GLU A 129 3.77 -19.99 31.64
CA GLU A 129 3.70 -19.40 30.29
C GLU A 129 2.48 -18.49 30.05
N GLY A 130 1.56 -18.40 31.02
CA GLY A 130 0.33 -17.60 30.93
C GLY A 130 -0.81 -18.26 30.16
N LYS A 131 -0.75 -19.59 29.96
CA LYS A 131 -1.88 -20.45 29.56
C LYS A 131 -2.80 -20.63 30.76
N ILE A 132 -4.11 -20.40 30.59
CA ILE A 132 -5.10 -20.59 31.66
C ILE A 132 -6.01 -21.74 31.29
N THR A 133 -6.09 -22.74 32.16
CA THR A 133 -6.94 -23.92 32.05
C THR A 133 -8.02 -23.87 33.13
N TYR A 134 -9.27 -24.00 32.72
CA TYR A 134 -10.44 -24.15 33.56
C TYR A 134 -10.97 -25.59 33.47
N ALA A 135 -11.45 -26.14 34.58
CA ALA A 135 -12.03 -27.48 34.66
C ALA A 135 -12.98 -27.58 35.86
N GLU A 136 -13.83 -28.62 35.90
CA GLU A 136 -14.64 -28.92 37.08
C GLU A 136 -14.10 -30.11 37.88
N THR A 137 -13.45 -31.06 37.21
CA THR A 137 -12.67 -32.14 37.84
C THR A 137 -11.33 -32.32 37.12
N ILE A 138 -10.27 -32.59 37.89
CA ILE A 138 -8.95 -32.99 37.39
C ILE A 138 -8.50 -34.21 38.19
N ASP A 139 -8.03 -35.24 37.50
CA ASP A 139 -7.46 -36.45 38.10
C ASP A 139 -6.13 -36.74 37.37
N LEU A 140 -5.00 -36.56 38.06
CA LEU A 140 -3.64 -36.67 37.51
C LEU A 140 -2.77 -37.61 38.34
N SER A 141 -1.79 -38.26 37.69
CA SER A 141 -0.67 -38.91 38.37
C SER A 141 0.27 -37.90 39.07
N ASP A 142 1.00 -38.37 40.08
CA ASP A 142 2.07 -37.67 40.83
C ASP A 142 3.17 -37.07 39.93
N ASP A 143 3.42 -37.63 38.74
CA ASP A 143 4.34 -37.10 37.72
C ASP A 143 3.69 -36.14 36.70
N TYR A 144 2.39 -35.84 36.87
CA TYR A 144 1.54 -35.03 35.98
C TYR A 144 1.47 -35.51 34.51
N ARG A 145 1.91 -36.74 34.21
CA ARG A 145 1.93 -37.25 32.83
C ARG A 145 0.55 -37.70 32.37
N ASP A 146 -0.17 -38.46 33.20
CA ASP A 146 -1.35 -39.22 32.78
C ASP A 146 -2.57 -38.96 33.67
N GLY A 147 -3.75 -38.87 33.07
CA GLY A 147 -4.97 -38.52 33.79
C GLY A 147 -6.11 -38.03 32.92
N PHE A 148 -7.17 -37.52 33.54
CA PHE A 148 -8.32 -36.93 32.84
C PHE A 148 -8.75 -35.59 33.44
N VAL A 149 -9.42 -34.78 32.62
CA VAL A 149 -9.99 -33.48 32.99
C VAL A 149 -11.43 -33.38 32.52
N GLY A 150 -12.37 -33.16 33.45
CA GLY A 150 -13.79 -32.95 33.17
C GLY A 150 -14.12 -31.48 32.89
N SER A 151 -14.94 -31.23 31.87
CA SER A 151 -15.39 -29.88 31.46
C SER A 151 -14.23 -28.91 31.16
N LEU A 152 -13.22 -29.40 30.44
CA LEU A 152 -12.01 -28.64 30.11
C LEU A 152 -12.33 -27.39 29.27
N ARG A 153 -11.73 -26.26 29.64
CA ARG A 153 -11.64 -25.05 28.80
C ARG A 153 -10.26 -24.40 28.94
N VAL A 154 -9.52 -24.27 27.84
CA VAL A 154 -8.16 -23.69 27.79
C VAL A 154 -8.18 -22.38 27.00
N ASP A 155 -7.69 -21.29 27.60
CA ASP A 155 -7.34 -20.04 26.91
C ASP A 155 -5.79 -19.92 26.87
N THR A 156 -5.20 -19.96 25.67
CA THR A 156 -3.74 -19.86 25.49
C THR A 156 -3.25 -18.41 25.45
N ALA A 157 -1.96 -18.19 25.69
CA ALA A 157 -1.33 -16.87 25.62
C ALA A 157 -1.48 -16.18 24.23
N ASP A 158 -1.48 -16.97 23.15
CA ASP A 158 -1.75 -16.51 21.76
C ASP A 158 -3.25 -16.20 21.50
N ARG A 159 -4.11 -16.31 22.53
CA ARG A 159 -5.57 -16.10 22.55
C ARG A 159 -6.40 -17.14 21.78
N THR A 160 -5.79 -18.28 21.46
CA THR A 160 -6.52 -19.46 20.96
C THR A 160 -7.30 -20.10 22.11
N ARG A 161 -8.47 -20.63 21.81
CA ARG A 161 -9.38 -21.26 22.80
C ARG A 161 -9.67 -22.68 22.40
N MET A 162 -9.66 -23.56 23.38
CA MET A 162 -10.13 -24.94 23.26
C MET A 162 -11.12 -25.22 24.39
N ALA A 163 -12.14 -26.04 24.12
CA ALA A 163 -13.05 -26.57 25.15
C ALA A 163 -13.44 -28.01 24.79
N ALA A 164 -13.75 -28.84 25.78
CA ALA A 164 -14.11 -30.25 25.59
C ALA A 164 -14.97 -30.76 26.76
N THR A 165 -15.79 -31.79 26.55
CA THR A 165 -16.56 -32.40 27.65
C THR A 165 -15.64 -33.19 28.59
N ARG A 166 -14.63 -33.84 28.01
CA ARG A 166 -13.60 -34.62 28.69
C ARG A 166 -12.29 -34.46 27.94
N ALA A 167 -11.17 -34.49 28.66
CA ALA A 167 -9.84 -34.52 28.06
C ALA A 167 -8.96 -35.54 28.79
N ASP A 168 -8.54 -36.60 28.10
CA ASP A 168 -7.67 -37.64 28.63
C ASP A 168 -6.24 -37.45 28.14
N ARG A 169 -5.27 -37.62 29.03
CA ARG A 169 -3.84 -37.51 28.74
C ARG A 169 -3.16 -38.85 29.01
N SER A 170 -2.36 -39.33 28.06
CA SER A 170 -1.75 -40.66 28.13
C SER A 170 -0.30 -40.70 27.63
N SER A 171 0.50 -41.53 28.32
CA SER A 171 1.97 -41.61 28.19
C SER A 171 2.70 -40.26 28.34
N GLY A 172 2.04 -39.22 28.83
CA GLY A 172 2.51 -37.84 28.80
C GLY A 172 2.76 -37.24 27.40
N ASN A 173 2.33 -37.86 26.29
CA ASN A 173 2.46 -37.30 24.94
C ASN A 173 1.11 -36.94 24.32
N TYR A 174 0.17 -37.87 24.36
CA TYR A 174 -1.13 -37.71 23.72
C TYR A 174 -2.10 -36.98 24.66
N THR A 175 -2.91 -36.08 24.11
CA THR A 175 -4.07 -35.52 24.83
C THR A 175 -5.30 -35.55 23.92
N VAL A 176 -6.30 -36.32 24.33
CA VAL A 176 -7.50 -36.62 23.56
C VAL A 176 -8.67 -35.82 24.14
N PHE A 177 -9.20 -34.88 23.37
CA PHE A 177 -10.35 -34.05 23.73
C PHE A 177 -11.62 -34.64 23.12
N GLU A 178 -12.56 -35.07 23.96
CA GLU A 178 -13.88 -35.53 23.53
C GLU A 178 -14.85 -34.37 23.32
N ASN A 179 -15.62 -34.40 22.22
CA ASN A 179 -16.53 -33.33 21.79
C ASN A 179 -15.85 -31.96 21.77
N GLY A 180 -14.60 -31.93 21.31
CA GLY A 180 -13.73 -30.77 21.37
C GLY A 180 -14.16 -29.64 20.44
N VAL A 181 -13.94 -28.40 20.87
CA VAL A 181 -14.21 -27.16 20.13
C VAL A 181 -12.96 -26.28 20.12
N TYR A 182 -12.52 -25.86 18.94
CA TYR A 182 -11.34 -25.02 18.72
C TYR A 182 -11.73 -23.69 18.04
N THR A 183 -11.26 -22.56 18.56
CA THR A 183 -11.39 -21.25 17.89
C THR A 183 -10.26 -20.28 18.25
N ALA A 184 -9.83 -19.46 17.27
CA ALA A 184 -8.93 -18.33 17.51
C ALA A 184 -9.66 -16.98 17.66
N CYS A 185 -11.00 -17.00 17.75
CA CYS A 185 -11.79 -15.81 18.03
C CYS A 185 -12.01 -15.60 19.54
N ALA A 186 -12.38 -14.37 19.92
CA ALA A 186 -12.87 -14.05 21.25
C ALA A 186 -14.40 -14.24 21.31
N PRO A 187 -14.97 -14.55 22.49
CA PRO A 187 -16.42 -14.47 22.70
C PRO A 187 -16.98 -13.10 22.29
N CYS A 188 -18.23 -13.04 21.83
CA CYS A 188 -18.87 -11.77 21.54
C CYS A 188 -19.02 -10.97 22.85
N LYS A 189 -18.67 -9.69 22.82
CA LYS A 189 -18.59 -8.85 24.03
C LYS A 189 -19.96 -8.65 24.70
N ASP A 190 -21.00 -8.55 23.88
CA ASP A 190 -22.34 -8.14 24.28
C ASP A 190 -23.24 -9.35 24.61
N ASP A 191 -22.85 -10.55 24.16
CA ASP A 191 -23.41 -11.85 24.58
C ASP A 191 -22.32 -12.93 24.50
N PRO A 192 -21.74 -13.35 25.65
CA PRO A 192 -20.74 -14.41 25.69
C PRO A 192 -21.26 -15.82 25.35
N LYS A 193 -22.58 -16.06 25.31
CA LYS A 193 -23.18 -17.34 24.92
C LYS A 193 -23.34 -17.48 23.41
N LYS A 194 -23.30 -16.38 22.66
CA LYS A 194 -23.38 -16.40 21.20
C LYS A 194 -22.14 -17.10 20.61
N PRO A 195 -22.31 -18.01 19.62
CA PRO A 195 -21.18 -18.68 18.99
C PRO A 195 -20.19 -17.68 18.37
N PRO A 196 -18.88 -17.99 18.39
CA PRO A 196 -17.86 -17.16 17.78
C PRO A 196 -18.06 -17.03 16.26
N LEU A 197 -17.39 -16.05 15.65
CA LEU A 197 -17.40 -15.81 14.20
C LEU A 197 -17.12 -17.10 13.40
N TRP A 198 -16.16 -17.91 13.87
CA TRP A 198 -15.94 -19.28 13.41
C TRP A 198 -15.42 -20.18 14.54
N GLN A 199 -15.66 -21.48 14.43
CA GLN A 199 -15.09 -22.53 15.27
C GLN A 199 -15.03 -23.87 14.52
N VAL A 200 -14.12 -24.74 14.92
CA VAL A 200 -14.10 -26.15 14.50
C VAL A 200 -14.54 -27.00 15.68
N LYS A 201 -15.59 -27.78 15.51
CA LYS A 201 -15.98 -28.87 16.43
C LYS A 201 -15.42 -30.19 15.90
N GLY A 202 -15.09 -31.12 16.77
CA GLY A 202 -14.74 -32.50 16.40
C GLY A 202 -15.25 -33.48 17.45
N ALA A 203 -15.64 -34.69 17.04
CA ALA A 203 -16.05 -35.73 17.98
C ALA A 203 -14.87 -36.14 18.88
N ARG A 204 -13.67 -36.21 18.29
CA ARG A 204 -12.40 -36.41 18.96
C ARG A 204 -11.34 -35.48 18.37
N ILE A 205 -10.60 -34.77 19.23
CA ILE A 205 -9.41 -34.00 18.83
C ILE A 205 -8.20 -34.59 19.56
N ILE A 206 -7.17 -35.00 18.85
CA ILE A 206 -5.95 -35.61 19.41
C ILE A 206 -4.79 -34.62 19.25
N HIS A 207 -4.20 -34.21 20.37
CA HIS A 207 -2.95 -33.46 20.42
C HIS A 207 -1.77 -34.41 20.62
N ASP A 208 -0.85 -34.44 19.67
CA ASP A 208 0.47 -35.07 19.82
C ASP A 208 1.52 -33.99 20.07
N GLN A 209 2.25 -34.11 21.19
CA GLN A 209 3.23 -33.11 21.62
C GLN A 209 4.64 -33.34 21.06
N GLN A 210 4.98 -34.55 20.62
CA GLN A 210 6.20 -34.87 19.88
C GLN A 210 6.11 -34.40 18.44
N GLU A 211 5.04 -34.77 17.72
CA GLU A 211 4.80 -34.33 16.34
C GLU A 211 4.34 -32.86 16.24
N LYS A 212 3.82 -32.33 17.34
CA LYS A 212 3.23 -30.98 17.46
C LYS A 212 2.07 -30.79 16.48
N MET A 213 1.12 -31.72 16.56
CA MET A 213 -0.05 -31.80 15.69
C MET A 213 -1.34 -31.84 16.50
N LEU A 214 -2.39 -31.24 15.94
CA LEU A 214 -3.77 -31.39 16.36
C LEU A 214 -4.51 -32.11 15.22
N TYR A 215 -4.95 -33.34 15.49
CA TYR A 215 -5.77 -34.16 14.62
C TYR A 215 -7.23 -34.07 15.05
N PHE A 216 -8.15 -33.94 14.11
CA PHE A 216 -9.58 -33.75 14.33
C PHE A 216 -10.36 -34.80 13.55
N GLU A 217 -11.14 -35.61 14.26
CA GLU A 217 -11.97 -36.67 13.69
C GLU A 217 -13.44 -36.27 13.71
N THR A 218 -14.16 -36.55 12.62
CA THR A 218 -15.58 -36.19 12.44
C THR A 218 -15.79 -34.69 12.68
N ALA A 219 -14.96 -33.87 12.04
CA ALA A 219 -14.88 -32.43 12.28
C ALA A 219 -15.94 -31.64 11.51
N GLN A 220 -16.43 -30.56 12.11
CA GLN A 220 -17.39 -29.62 11.52
C GLN A 220 -16.87 -28.19 11.68
N LEU A 221 -16.72 -27.49 10.56
CA LEU A 221 -16.38 -26.07 10.53
C LEU A 221 -17.68 -25.24 10.58
N GLU A 222 -17.89 -24.53 11.67
CA GLU A 222 -19.02 -23.62 11.86
C GLU A 222 -18.62 -22.16 11.67
N PHE A 223 -19.49 -21.38 11.04
CA PHE A 223 -19.43 -19.91 11.02
C PHE A 223 -20.73 -19.34 11.58
N PHE A 224 -20.65 -18.40 12.53
CA PHE A 224 -21.79 -17.87 13.28
C PHE A 224 -22.70 -18.94 13.95
N GLY A 225 -22.19 -20.17 14.14
CA GLY A 225 -22.95 -21.32 14.63
C GLY A 225 -23.68 -22.15 13.56
N VAL A 226 -23.51 -21.82 12.27
CA VAL A 226 -24.00 -22.63 11.14
C VAL A 226 -22.86 -23.52 10.63
N PRO A 227 -23.02 -24.85 10.53
CA PRO A 227 -22.02 -25.73 9.93
C PRO A 227 -21.93 -25.48 8.42
N LEU A 228 -20.74 -25.14 7.93
CA LEU A 228 -20.48 -24.90 6.50
C LEU A 228 -19.78 -26.08 5.81
N ALA A 229 -18.94 -26.82 6.53
CA ALA A 229 -18.20 -27.95 5.97
C ALA A 229 -18.00 -29.07 7.00
N TYR A 230 -18.19 -30.31 6.54
CA TYR A 230 -17.83 -31.52 7.27
C TYR A 230 -16.49 -32.05 6.75
N MET A 231 -15.62 -32.47 7.66
CA MET A 231 -14.28 -33.00 7.37
C MET A 231 -14.10 -34.28 8.20
N PRO A 232 -14.12 -35.49 7.59
CA PRO A 232 -14.06 -36.74 8.36
C PRO A 232 -12.73 -36.88 9.13
N TYR A 233 -11.64 -36.35 8.56
CA TYR A 233 -10.34 -36.20 9.20
C TYR A 233 -9.73 -34.87 8.77
N PHE A 234 -9.21 -34.10 9.72
CA PHE A 234 -8.51 -32.83 9.49
C PHE A 234 -7.30 -32.75 10.43
N SER A 235 -6.20 -32.13 9.98
CA SER A 235 -5.01 -31.95 10.81
C SER A 235 -4.43 -30.55 10.65
N THR A 236 -4.00 -29.93 11.74
CA THR A 236 -3.23 -28.68 11.74
C THR A 236 -2.02 -28.79 12.67
N PRO A 237 -0.89 -28.15 12.36
CA PRO A 237 0.17 -27.96 13.34
C PRO A 237 -0.34 -27.25 14.59
N ASP A 238 0.29 -27.57 15.72
CA ASP A 238 0.17 -26.85 16.98
C ASP A 238 0.54 -25.36 16.80
N PRO A 239 -0.13 -24.40 17.47
CA PRO A 239 0.19 -22.97 17.38
C PRO A 239 1.65 -22.59 17.65
N THR A 240 2.44 -23.40 18.37
CA THR A 240 3.89 -23.22 18.56
C THR A 240 4.68 -23.36 17.26
N VAL A 241 4.24 -24.22 16.34
CA VAL A 241 4.92 -24.54 15.07
C VAL A 241 4.56 -23.49 14.02
N LYS A 242 5.54 -22.68 13.61
CA LYS A 242 5.32 -21.57 12.65
C LYS A 242 5.49 -21.96 11.18
N ARG A 243 6.12 -23.11 10.88
CA ARG A 243 6.29 -23.73 9.55
C ARG A 243 6.27 -25.26 9.72
N LYS A 244 5.43 -25.97 8.95
CA LYS A 244 5.43 -27.44 8.80
C LYS A 244 4.93 -27.78 7.41
N SER A 245 5.47 -28.83 6.78
CA SER A 245 5.05 -29.29 5.46
C SER A 245 3.63 -29.87 5.48
N GLY A 246 2.88 -29.73 4.39
CA GLY A 246 1.52 -30.24 4.27
C GLY A 246 0.69 -29.49 3.22
N PHE A 247 -0.54 -29.95 3.00
CA PHE A 247 -1.51 -29.25 2.15
C PHE A 247 -2.00 -27.96 2.80
N LEU A 248 -2.17 -26.91 1.99
CA LEU A 248 -2.85 -25.68 2.37
C LEU A 248 -4.33 -25.76 1.95
N MET A 249 -5.11 -24.74 2.32
CA MET A 249 -6.51 -24.61 1.92
C MET A 249 -6.63 -24.61 0.38
N PRO A 250 -7.45 -25.49 -0.23
CA PRO A 250 -7.63 -25.51 -1.67
C PRO A 250 -8.37 -24.25 -2.16
N GLY A 251 -8.04 -23.80 -3.36
CA GLY A 251 -8.66 -22.68 -4.05
C GLY A 251 -9.62 -23.16 -5.14
N PHE A 252 -10.74 -22.46 -5.30
CA PHE A 252 -11.68 -22.65 -6.40
C PHE A 252 -11.69 -21.40 -7.28
N THR A 253 -11.66 -21.57 -8.59
CA THR A 253 -11.63 -20.46 -9.55
C THR A 253 -12.39 -20.82 -10.83
N SER A 254 -12.87 -19.81 -11.55
CA SER A 254 -13.53 -20.00 -12.85
C SER A 254 -13.15 -18.88 -13.83
N ASN A 255 -12.95 -19.25 -15.10
CA ASN A 255 -12.73 -18.32 -16.20
C ASN A 255 -13.25 -18.90 -17.52
N THR A 256 -13.54 -18.06 -18.52
CA THR A 256 -14.07 -18.53 -19.81
C THR A 256 -13.12 -19.46 -20.56
N GLY A 257 -11.81 -19.19 -20.53
CA GLY A 257 -10.79 -19.99 -21.23
C GLY A 257 -10.55 -21.39 -20.65
N TYR A 258 -10.46 -21.53 -19.32
CA TYR A 258 -10.19 -22.83 -18.66
C TYR A 258 -11.41 -23.49 -17.98
N GLY A 259 -12.57 -22.84 -18.02
CA GLY A 259 -13.78 -23.26 -17.30
C GLY A 259 -13.59 -23.16 -15.80
N TYR A 260 -14.01 -24.19 -15.07
CA TYR A 260 -13.77 -24.33 -13.62
C TYR A 260 -12.36 -24.86 -13.36
N GLY A 261 -11.77 -24.47 -12.24
CA GLY A 261 -10.48 -24.97 -11.77
C GLY A 261 -10.42 -25.15 -10.25
N VAL A 262 -9.75 -26.21 -9.82
CA VAL A 262 -9.46 -26.52 -8.42
C VAL A 262 -7.95 -26.51 -8.23
N GLU A 263 -7.48 -25.69 -7.29
CA GLU A 263 -6.07 -25.52 -6.93
C GLU A 263 -5.83 -26.16 -5.57
N VAL A 264 -4.83 -27.05 -5.46
CA VAL A 264 -4.55 -27.79 -4.21
C VAL A 264 -3.10 -27.54 -3.80
N PRO A 265 -2.80 -26.44 -3.09
CA PRO A 265 -1.42 -26.09 -2.76
C PRO A 265 -0.82 -27.05 -1.74
N PHE A 266 0.41 -27.52 -2.00
CA PHE A 266 1.22 -28.29 -1.07
C PHE A 266 2.48 -27.50 -0.70
N TYR A 267 2.67 -27.26 0.59
CA TYR A 267 3.82 -26.56 1.13
C TYR A 267 4.86 -27.55 1.65
N TRP A 268 6.11 -27.38 1.24
CA TRP A 268 7.26 -28.19 1.66
C TRP A 268 8.31 -27.30 2.34
N ALA A 269 8.37 -27.38 3.67
CA ALA A 269 9.48 -26.82 4.42
C ALA A 269 10.67 -27.78 4.32
N ILE A 270 11.60 -27.48 3.41
CA ILE A 270 12.81 -28.30 3.18
C ILE A 270 13.82 -28.06 4.30
N ALA A 271 14.05 -26.79 4.67
CA ALA A 271 14.99 -26.41 5.72
C ALA A 271 14.56 -25.09 6.40
N PRO A 272 15.22 -24.67 7.52
CA PRO A 272 14.92 -23.41 8.18
C PRO A 272 15.10 -22.17 7.28
N ASP A 273 15.92 -22.24 6.23
CA ASP A 273 16.24 -21.14 5.30
C ASP A 273 15.52 -21.21 3.95
N MET A 274 15.01 -22.38 3.54
CA MET A 274 14.37 -22.61 2.23
C MET A 274 13.04 -23.38 2.29
N ASP A 275 12.14 -23.07 1.36
CA ASP A 275 10.91 -23.85 1.11
C ASP A 275 10.46 -23.84 -0.35
N VAL A 276 9.64 -24.84 -0.69
CA VAL A 276 8.90 -24.92 -1.96
C VAL A 276 7.40 -24.94 -1.65
N THR A 277 6.60 -24.27 -2.48
CA THR A 277 5.14 -24.43 -2.51
C THR A 277 4.72 -24.84 -3.92
N PHE A 278 4.11 -26.02 -4.07
CA PHE A 278 3.55 -26.49 -5.34
C PHE A 278 2.06 -26.18 -5.36
N ASN A 279 1.58 -25.47 -6.38
CA ASN A 279 0.17 -25.13 -6.54
C ASN A 279 -0.36 -25.77 -7.84
N PRO A 280 -0.55 -27.10 -7.90
CA PRO A 280 -1.23 -27.74 -9.02
C PRO A 280 -2.69 -27.26 -9.08
N ARG A 281 -3.08 -26.72 -10.24
CA ARG A 281 -4.47 -26.36 -10.55
C ARG A 281 -5.01 -27.24 -11.68
N ILE A 282 -5.93 -28.13 -11.32
CA ILE A 282 -6.67 -28.98 -12.25
C ILE A 282 -7.80 -28.14 -12.85
N THR A 283 -7.90 -28.07 -14.18
CA THR A 283 -8.94 -27.28 -14.87
C THR A 283 -9.80 -28.12 -15.80
N SER A 284 -11.08 -27.75 -15.91
CA SER A 284 -12.10 -28.49 -16.66
C SER A 284 -11.92 -28.51 -18.19
N ARG A 285 -11.12 -27.59 -18.76
CA ARG A 285 -10.89 -27.50 -20.22
C ARG A 285 -9.42 -27.60 -20.61
N GLN A 286 -8.51 -27.06 -19.82
CA GLN A 286 -7.11 -26.86 -20.22
C GLN A 286 -6.15 -27.93 -19.68
N GLY A 287 -6.60 -28.81 -18.78
CA GLY A 287 -5.75 -29.78 -18.10
C GLY A 287 -5.16 -29.23 -16.80
N VAL A 288 -3.95 -29.66 -16.45
CA VAL A 288 -3.29 -29.31 -15.17
C VAL A 288 -2.27 -28.20 -15.39
N LEU A 289 -2.56 -27.03 -14.83
CA LEU A 289 -1.58 -25.95 -14.69
C LEU A 289 -0.72 -26.23 -13.45
N PHE A 290 0.57 -26.46 -13.65
CA PHE A 290 1.54 -26.61 -12.58
C PHE A 290 2.18 -25.26 -12.25
N GLN A 291 2.20 -24.90 -10.97
CA GLN A 291 2.96 -23.76 -10.44
C GLN A 291 3.86 -24.26 -9.30
N ALA A 292 5.09 -23.77 -9.25
CA ALA A 292 6.02 -24.01 -8.14
C ALA A 292 6.66 -22.69 -7.69
N GLU A 293 6.50 -22.32 -6.42
CA GLU A 293 7.20 -21.21 -5.77
C GLU A 293 8.31 -21.74 -4.87
N PHE A 294 9.56 -21.55 -5.26
CA PHE A 294 10.74 -21.79 -4.41
C PHE A 294 11.22 -20.48 -3.79
N ARG A 295 11.60 -20.51 -2.51
CA ARG A 295 12.18 -19.38 -1.79
C ARG A 295 13.36 -19.84 -0.95
N GLN A 296 14.45 -19.08 -0.97
CA GLN A 296 15.58 -19.27 -0.07
C GLN A 296 16.07 -17.94 0.52
N ARG A 297 16.42 -17.96 1.80
CA ARG A 297 17.06 -16.86 2.53
C ARG A 297 18.49 -17.24 2.90
N LEU A 298 19.46 -16.59 2.28
CA LEU A 298 20.89 -16.73 2.58
C LEU A 298 21.32 -15.69 3.64
N MET A 299 22.54 -15.80 4.16
CA MET A 299 23.03 -14.83 5.17
C MET A 299 23.09 -13.39 4.62
N GLY A 300 23.56 -13.23 3.37
CA GLY A 300 23.68 -11.93 2.69
C GLY A 300 22.47 -11.50 1.85
N GLY A 301 21.37 -12.26 1.81
CA GLY A 301 20.27 -11.95 0.88
C GLY A 301 19.13 -12.95 0.85
N ALA A 302 18.21 -12.79 -0.10
CA ALA A 302 17.16 -13.75 -0.35
C ALA A 302 16.76 -13.74 -1.83
N TYR A 303 16.27 -14.87 -2.33
CA TYR A 303 15.70 -14.98 -3.67
C TYR A 303 14.46 -15.88 -3.69
N GLN A 304 13.64 -15.65 -4.71
CA GLN A 304 12.40 -16.37 -4.98
C GLN A 304 12.33 -16.67 -6.47
N ILE A 305 11.99 -17.92 -6.80
CA ILE A 305 11.73 -18.38 -8.17
C ILE A 305 10.29 -18.89 -8.22
N ARG A 306 9.54 -18.49 -9.24
CA ARG A 306 8.22 -19.07 -9.56
C ARG A 306 8.22 -19.60 -10.98
N ALA A 307 8.05 -20.91 -11.11
CA ALA A 307 7.84 -21.57 -12.39
C ALA A 307 6.35 -21.87 -12.59
N TYR A 308 5.89 -21.74 -13.83
CA TYR A 308 4.53 -22.04 -14.27
C TYR A 308 4.61 -22.83 -15.57
N GLY A 309 3.80 -23.88 -15.72
CA GLY A 309 3.74 -24.67 -16.94
C GLY A 309 2.41 -25.41 -17.10
N ILE A 310 1.94 -25.51 -18.35
CA ILE A 310 0.76 -26.29 -18.74
C ILE A 310 0.98 -26.90 -20.13
N ASP A 311 0.56 -28.15 -20.28
CA ASP A 311 0.31 -28.80 -21.57
C ASP A 311 -1.21 -28.76 -21.80
N GLN A 312 -1.65 -28.09 -22.86
CA GLN A 312 -3.04 -27.70 -23.06
C GLN A 312 -3.85 -28.77 -23.78
N LEU A 313 -4.89 -29.27 -23.09
CA LEU A 313 -5.85 -30.21 -23.68
C LEU A 313 -6.74 -29.58 -24.78
N ASP A 314 -7.03 -28.28 -24.69
CA ASP A 314 -7.85 -27.54 -25.66
C ASP A 314 -7.16 -26.23 -26.07
N ARG A 315 -6.28 -26.31 -27.08
CA ARG A 315 -5.72 -25.11 -27.74
C ARG A 315 -6.79 -24.28 -28.47
N GLY A 316 -7.90 -24.90 -28.88
CA GLY A 316 -8.96 -24.27 -29.67
C GLY A 316 -9.68 -23.15 -28.91
N ALA A 317 -9.73 -23.24 -27.58
CA ALA A 317 -10.18 -22.16 -26.69
C ALA A 317 -9.41 -20.82 -26.86
N PHE A 318 -8.21 -20.85 -27.47
CA PHE A 318 -7.37 -19.67 -27.74
C PHE A 318 -7.08 -19.47 -29.24
N ALA A 319 -7.81 -20.14 -30.13
CA ALA A 319 -7.58 -20.09 -31.58
C ALA A 319 -7.46 -18.65 -32.12
N GLY A 320 -6.41 -18.40 -32.90
CA GLY A 320 -6.11 -17.07 -33.44
C GLY A 320 -5.47 -16.08 -32.44
N GLN A 321 -5.20 -16.50 -31.20
CA GLN A 321 -4.44 -15.74 -30.20
C GLN A 321 -3.03 -16.34 -30.01
N PRO A 322 -2.07 -15.59 -29.44
CA PRO A 322 -0.76 -16.12 -29.04
C PRO A 322 -0.79 -17.36 -28.11
N GLY A 323 -1.94 -17.62 -27.48
CA GLY A 323 -2.20 -18.81 -26.66
C GLY A 323 -2.60 -20.07 -27.43
N ASP A 324 -2.77 -20.02 -28.75
CA ASP A 324 -2.94 -21.20 -29.60
C ASP A 324 -1.59 -21.91 -29.81
N ARG A 325 -1.26 -22.75 -28.84
CA ARG A 325 -0.04 -23.55 -28.75
C ARG A 325 -0.29 -24.67 -27.74
N GLN A 326 0.52 -25.73 -27.80
CA GLN A 326 0.34 -26.87 -26.88
C GLN A 326 0.94 -26.58 -25.50
N TRP A 327 2.23 -26.24 -25.45
CA TRP A 327 2.91 -25.90 -24.20
C TRP A 327 2.91 -24.39 -23.96
N ARG A 328 2.50 -23.98 -22.76
CA ARG A 328 2.65 -22.60 -22.26
C ARG A 328 3.29 -22.61 -20.88
N GLY A 329 4.03 -21.55 -20.56
CA GLY A 329 4.73 -21.46 -19.30
C GLY A 329 5.41 -20.12 -19.09
N ALA A 330 5.84 -19.89 -17.85
CA ALA A 330 6.58 -18.72 -17.45
C ALA A 330 7.54 -19.03 -16.30
N VAL A 331 8.58 -18.23 -16.17
CA VAL A 331 9.48 -18.21 -15.01
C VAL A 331 9.62 -16.76 -14.54
N GLU A 332 9.19 -16.49 -13.32
CA GLU A 332 9.60 -15.30 -12.57
C GLU A 332 10.77 -15.66 -11.66
N THR A 333 11.75 -14.78 -11.53
CA THR A 333 12.85 -14.90 -10.57
C THR A 333 13.22 -13.52 -10.05
N LYS A 334 13.35 -13.38 -8.74
CA LYS A 334 13.80 -12.13 -8.11
C LYS A 334 14.74 -12.43 -6.95
N GLY A 335 15.78 -11.62 -6.81
CA GLY A 335 16.80 -11.79 -5.78
C GLY A 335 17.34 -10.45 -5.33
N GLN A 336 17.67 -10.35 -4.04
CA GLN A 336 18.29 -9.16 -3.46
C GLN A 336 19.35 -9.57 -2.44
N PHE A 337 20.55 -9.03 -2.60
CA PHE A 337 21.75 -9.40 -1.87
C PHE A 337 22.55 -8.17 -1.44
N ALA A 338 22.80 -8.04 -0.15
CA ALA A 338 23.74 -7.06 0.39
C ALA A 338 25.17 -7.61 0.27
N LEU A 339 26.04 -6.87 -0.43
CA LEU A 339 27.47 -7.12 -0.47
C LEU A 339 28.15 -6.63 0.82
N ASN A 340 27.57 -5.60 1.45
CA ASN A 340 27.92 -5.01 2.74
C ASN A 340 26.82 -3.99 3.13
N ASP A 341 26.97 -3.32 4.28
CA ASP A 341 26.01 -2.35 4.84
C ASP A 341 25.64 -1.18 3.90
N LYS A 342 26.40 -0.95 2.82
CA LYS A 342 26.23 0.17 1.89
C LYS A 342 25.83 -0.26 0.49
N TRP A 343 26.12 -1.50 0.09
CA TRP A 343 25.97 -1.97 -1.30
C TRP A 343 25.02 -3.15 -1.40
N VAL A 344 24.00 -3.01 -2.23
CA VAL A 344 23.00 -4.03 -2.53
C VAL A 344 22.96 -4.25 -4.04
N TRP A 345 22.99 -5.49 -4.47
CA TRP A 345 22.64 -5.87 -5.84
C TRP A 345 21.39 -6.74 -5.85
N GLY A 346 20.74 -6.83 -7.00
CA GLY A 346 19.58 -7.68 -7.16
C GLY A 346 19.04 -7.72 -8.57
N TRP A 347 18.02 -8.55 -8.76
CA TRP A 347 17.31 -8.71 -10.02
C TRP A 347 15.82 -8.93 -9.78
N ASP A 348 15.04 -8.58 -10.80
CA ASP A 348 13.69 -9.09 -11.05
C ASP A 348 13.68 -9.53 -12.52
N GLY A 349 13.16 -10.70 -12.84
CA GLY A 349 13.36 -11.33 -14.14
C GLY A 349 12.18 -12.20 -14.50
N VAL A 350 11.62 -12.01 -15.69
CA VAL A 350 10.35 -12.61 -16.07
C VAL A 350 10.35 -13.02 -17.54
N VAL A 351 10.35 -14.33 -17.76
CA VAL A 351 10.32 -14.98 -19.07
C VAL A 351 8.98 -15.71 -19.21
N MET A 352 8.37 -15.65 -20.39
CA MET A 352 7.05 -16.25 -20.67
C MET A 352 6.94 -16.68 -22.13
N SER A 353 6.25 -17.80 -22.37
CA SER A 353 5.97 -18.37 -23.70
C SER A 353 5.32 -17.36 -24.64
N ASP A 354 4.34 -16.64 -24.11
CA ASP A 354 3.51 -15.66 -24.80
C ASP A 354 3.05 -14.60 -23.80
N TYR A 355 2.48 -13.51 -24.30
CA TYR A 355 2.17 -12.33 -23.49
C TYR A 355 0.75 -12.31 -22.88
N TYR A 356 -0.11 -13.29 -23.19
CA TYR A 356 -1.44 -13.43 -22.58
C TYR A 356 -1.47 -14.42 -21.42
N PHE A 357 -0.46 -15.29 -21.29
CA PHE A 357 -0.41 -16.39 -20.32
C PHE A 357 -0.82 -16.01 -18.88
N PHE A 358 -0.34 -14.88 -18.35
CA PHE A 358 -0.71 -14.42 -17.00
C PHE A 358 -2.15 -13.90 -16.88
N SER A 359 -2.76 -13.44 -17.97
CA SER A 359 -4.16 -13.01 -18.03
C SER A 359 -5.11 -14.22 -18.09
N ASP A 360 -4.88 -15.12 -19.05
CA ASP A 360 -5.74 -16.27 -19.36
C ASP A 360 -5.93 -17.19 -18.15
N TYR A 361 -4.82 -17.49 -17.46
CA TYR A 361 -4.79 -18.33 -16.26
C TYR A 361 -4.90 -17.52 -14.95
N ARG A 362 -5.17 -16.21 -15.01
CA ARG A 362 -5.28 -15.29 -13.85
C ARG A 362 -4.10 -15.41 -12.86
N LEU A 363 -2.87 -15.40 -13.38
CA LEU A 363 -1.65 -15.57 -12.60
C LEU A 363 -1.09 -14.24 -12.04
N SER A 364 -1.55 -13.10 -12.55
CA SER A 364 -1.20 -11.76 -12.04
C SER A 364 -1.39 -11.61 -10.52
N GLN A 365 -2.40 -12.27 -9.94
CA GLN A 365 -2.68 -12.25 -8.50
C GLN A 365 -1.59 -12.90 -7.64
N TYR A 366 -0.76 -13.80 -8.19
CA TYR A 366 0.39 -14.38 -7.51
C TYR A 366 1.62 -13.47 -7.67
N ARG A 367 1.70 -12.72 -8.78
CA ARG A 367 2.76 -11.73 -9.02
C ARG A 367 2.67 -10.57 -8.03
N ASP A 368 1.52 -9.89 -8.02
CA ASP A 368 1.16 -8.84 -7.07
C ASP A 368 -0.35 -8.90 -6.73
N PRO A 369 -0.73 -9.42 -5.55
CA PRO A 369 -2.13 -9.49 -5.12
C PRO A 369 -2.81 -8.12 -4.98
N LEU A 370 -2.07 -7.06 -4.67
CA LEU A 370 -2.64 -5.72 -4.45
C LEU A 370 -2.70 -4.94 -5.77
N GLY A 371 -1.62 -4.99 -6.55
CA GLY A 371 -1.57 -4.46 -7.91
C GLY A 371 -2.70 -5.05 -8.75
N SER A 372 -2.80 -6.39 -8.82
CA SER A 372 -3.84 -7.10 -9.59
C SER A 372 -5.27 -6.89 -9.10
N PHE A 373 -5.49 -6.30 -7.91
CA PHE A 373 -6.81 -5.85 -7.44
C PHE A 373 -7.12 -4.41 -7.88
N LEU A 374 -6.10 -3.54 -7.95
CA LEU A 374 -6.26 -2.12 -8.29
C LEU A 374 -6.22 -1.83 -9.80
N ASN A 375 -5.37 -2.54 -10.55
CA ASN A 375 -5.25 -2.44 -12.01
C ASN A 375 -4.79 -3.78 -12.59
N LEU A 376 -5.26 -4.12 -13.80
CA LEU A 376 -4.63 -5.17 -14.59
C LEU A 376 -3.23 -4.68 -15.03
N PRO A 377 -2.15 -5.43 -14.77
CA PRO A 377 -0.82 -5.05 -15.24
C PRO A 377 -0.78 -5.07 -16.77
N THR A 378 -0.11 -4.09 -17.37
CA THR A 378 0.06 -3.95 -18.83
C THR A 378 1.35 -4.58 -19.36
N ASP A 379 2.26 -4.93 -18.47
CA ASP A 379 3.63 -5.28 -18.76
C ASP A 379 4.33 -6.01 -17.60
N ALA A 380 5.47 -6.61 -17.91
CA ALA A 380 6.37 -7.23 -16.94
C ALA A 380 7.79 -6.68 -17.07
N VAL A 381 8.29 -6.07 -16.00
CA VAL A 381 9.66 -5.55 -15.91
C VAL A 381 10.61 -6.68 -15.58
N SER A 382 11.65 -6.86 -16.39
CA SER A 382 12.91 -7.50 -16.00
C SER A 382 13.97 -6.43 -15.79
N GLN A 383 14.71 -6.51 -14.70
CA GLN A 383 15.74 -5.54 -14.32
C GLN A 383 16.88 -6.24 -13.56
N LEU A 384 18.11 -5.77 -13.77
CA LEU A 384 19.30 -6.10 -12.98
C LEU A 384 19.85 -4.78 -12.43
N TYR A 385 20.11 -4.71 -11.12
CA TYR A 385 20.51 -3.46 -10.46
C TYR A 385 21.61 -3.63 -9.42
N LEU A 386 22.40 -2.57 -9.24
CA LEU A 386 23.41 -2.39 -8.20
C LEU A 386 23.25 -0.99 -7.59
N THR A 387 22.89 -0.93 -6.31
CA THR A 387 22.63 0.32 -5.58
C THR A 387 23.62 0.44 -4.41
N GLY A 388 24.30 1.59 -4.32
CA GLY A 388 25.25 1.94 -3.26
C GLY A 388 24.80 3.19 -2.50
N ALA A 389 24.54 3.07 -1.20
CA ALA A 389 24.11 4.16 -0.33
C ALA A 389 25.16 4.47 0.74
N GLY A 390 25.71 5.69 0.72
CA GLY A 390 26.60 6.24 1.74
C GLY A 390 25.98 7.43 2.49
N ASN A 391 26.68 7.94 3.50
CA ASN A 391 26.16 9.02 4.37
C ASN A 391 25.92 10.35 3.62
N ARG A 392 26.62 10.57 2.49
CA ARG A 392 26.49 11.76 1.62
C ARG A 392 26.47 11.44 0.12
N SER A 393 26.60 10.17 -0.25
CA SER A 393 26.68 9.71 -1.63
C SER A 393 25.62 8.65 -1.91
N PHE A 394 25.14 8.62 -3.15
CA PHE A 394 24.22 7.61 -3.65
C PHE A 394 24.62 7.23 -5.08
N PHE A 395 24.71 5.95 -5.34
CA PHE A 395 24.98 5.33 -6.63
C PHE A 395 23.87 4.34 -6.94
N ASP A 396 23.42 4.29 -8.19
CA ASP A 396 22.51 3.28 -8.69
C ASP A 396 22.87 3.00 -10.16
N ALA A 397 23.05 1.74 -10.52
CA ALA A 397 23.21 1.31 -11.91
C ALA A 397 22.23 0.19 -12.19
N ARG A 398 21.42 0.31 -13.25
CA ARG A 398 20.42 -0.67 -13.62
C ARG A 398 20.29 -0.86 -15.13
N THR A 399 19.99 -2.08 -15.53
CA THR A 399 19.46 -2.40 -16.87
C THR A 399 17.99 -2.78 -16.72
N MET A 400 17.14 -2.42 -17.70
CA MET A 400 15.69 -2.65 -17.65
C MET A 400 15.16 -3.06 -19.03
N TYR A 401 14.37 -4.13 -19.05
CA TYR A 401 13.64 -4.65 -20.21
C TYR A 401 12.18 -4.85 -19.82
N TRP A 402 11.25 -4.23 -20.55
CA TRP A 402 9.82 -4.36 -20.31
C TRP A 402 9.19 -5.27 -21.36
N ARG A 403 8.50 -6.31 -20.90
CA ARG A 403 7.71 -7.24 -21.74
C ARG A 403 6.27 -6.74 -21.82
N SER A 404 5.78 -6.36 -23.00
CA SER A 404 4.40 -5.85 -23.13
C SER A 404 3.35 -6.98 -23.16
N PHE A 405 2.25 -6.82 -22.41
CA PHE A 405 1.07 -7.70 -22.49
C PHE A 405 0.08 -7.27 -23.60
N SER A 406 0.42 -6.25 -24.39
CA SER A 406 -0.37 -5.82 -25.55
C SER A 406 0.12 -6.41 -26.89
N GLY A 407 1.19 -7.22 -26.87
CA GLY A 407 1.89 -7.68 -28.07
C GLY A 407 2.76 -6.63 -28.80
N ASN A 408 2.62 -5.35 -28.47
CA ASN A 408 3.38 -4.25 -29.08
C ASN A 408 4.81 -4.14 -28.53
N GLN A 409 5.60 -5.20 -28.58
CA GLN A 409 6.94 -5.24 -27.95
C GLN A 409 7.89 -4.20 -28.55
N ASP A 410 7.88 -4.02 -29.87
CA ASP A 410 8.77 -3.14 -30.64
C ASP A 410 8.64 -1.65 -30.23
N LYS A 411 7.50 -1.28 -29.63
CA LYS A 411 7.20 0.09 -29.15
C LYS A 411 7.73 0.37 -27.75
N VAL A 412 8.21 -0.67 -27.05
CA VAL A 412 8.66 -0.60 -25.67
C VAL A 412 10.20 -0.55 -25.63
N PRO A 413 10.81 0.43 -24.94
CA PRO A 413 12.25 0.59 -24.96
C PRO A 413 12.98 -0.47 -24.13
N ILE A 414 14.26 -0.68 -24.47
CA ILE A 414 15.23 -1.44 -23.67
C ILE A 414 16.26 -0.44 -23.14
N VAL A 415 16.55 -0.45 -21.84
CA VAL A 415 17.49 0.50 -21.18
C VAL A 415 18.72 -0.27 -20.68
N TYR A 416 19.90 0.08 -21.19
CA TYR A 416 21.12 -0.72 -21.01
C TYR A 416 22.42 0.13 -21.03
N PRO A 417 22.92 0.60 -19.87
CA PRO A 417 22.23 0.79 -18.59
C PRO A 417 21.67 2.22 -18.46
N VAL A 418 21.01 2.49 -17.33
CA VAL A 418 21.00 3.82 -16.70
C VAL A 418 21.82 3.78 -15.42
N ILE A 419 22.62 4.82 -15.19
CA ILE A 419 23.53 4.98 -14.05
C ILE A 419 23.30 6.37 -13.46
N ASP A 420 22.86 6.42 -12.20
CA ASP A 420 22.74 7.61 -11.39
C ASP A 420 23.80 7.63 -10.30
N TYR A 421 24.57 8.72 -10.22
CA TYR A 421 25.49 8.99 -9.13
C TYR A 421 25.26 10.39 -8.59
N SER A 422 25.30 10.55 -7.27
CA SER A 422 25.23 11.85 -6.60
C SER A 422 26.04 11.85 -5.32
N ASN A 423 26.62 13.00 -4.98
CA ASN A 423 27.48 13.14 -3.81
C ASN A 423 27.46 14.59 -3.28
N VAL A 424 27.52 14.74 -1.96
CA VAL A 424 27.67 16.03 -1.26
C VAL A 424 29.02 16.00 -0.54
N LEU A 425 29.90 16.95 -0.85
CA LEU A 425 31.26 16.95 -0.28
C LEU A 425 31.23 17.08 1.25
N ASN A 426 32.25 16.51 1.90
CA ASN A 426 32.41 16.55 3.36
C ASN A 426 33.07 17.84 3.85
N TYR A 427 33.85 18.52 3.01
CA TYR A 427 34.41 19.85 3.26
C TYR A 427 33.60 20.95 2.55
N PRO A 428 33.53 22.17 3.10
CA PRO A 428 32.87 23.29 2.44
C PRO A 428 33.74 23.86 1.32
N VAL A 429 33.15 24.16 0.17
CA VAL A 429 33.81 24.82 -0.97
C VAL A 429 33.35 26.28 -0.98
N PHE A 430 34.26 27.25 -1.02
CA PHE A 430 33.95 28.69 -0.81
C PHE A 430 33.08 28.97 0.45
N GLY A 431 33.25 28.13 1.49
CA GLY A 431 32.47 28.18 2.72
C GLY A 431 31.00 27.77 2.58
N GLY A 432 30.61 27.14 1.46
CA GLY A 432 29.27 26.62 1.20
C GLY A 432 29.26 25.10 0.98
N GLU A 433 28.06 24.53 0.89
CA GLU A 433 27.87 23.13 0.53
C GLU A 433 28.01 22.97 -1.00
N PHE A 434 28.90 22.09 -1.43
CA PHE A 434 29.01 21.68 -2.82
C PHE A 434 28.52 20.24 -2.99
N SER A 435 27.66 20.04 -3.98
CA SER A 435 27.16 18.74 -4.39
C SER A 435 27.28 18.59 -5.89
N TYR A 436 27.39 17.35 -6.35
CA TYR A 436 27.37 17.04 -7.77
C TYR A 436 26.55 15.77 -8.03
N LYS A 437 26.05 15.68 -9.27
CA LYS A 437 25.24 14.58 -9.78
C LYS A 437 25.72 14.23 -11.18
N THR A 438 25.62 12.96 -11.53
CA THR A 438 25.86 12.44 -12.87
C THR A 438 24.78 11.42 -13.18
N ASN A 439 24.07 11.59 -14.27
CA ASN A 439 23.17 10.61 -14.84
C ASN A 439 23.72 10.21 -16.22
N SER A 440 23.85 8.91 -16.47
CA SER A 440 24.09 8.37 -17.80
C SER A 440 22.96 7.42 -18.15
N VAL A 441 22.39 7.55 -19.35
CA VAL A 441 21.38 6.60 -19.85
C VAL A 441 21.72 6.21 -21.29
N ASN A 442 21.58 4.93 -21.57
CA ASN A 442 21.56 4.38 -22.92
C ASN A 442 20.28 3.55 -23.10
N LEU A 443 19.55 3.78 -24.20
CA LEU A 443 18.34 3.01 -24.53
C LEU A 443 18.17 2.80 -26.04
N SER A 444 17.40 1.79 -26.41
CA SER A 444 16.94 1.56 -27.77
C SER A 444 15.43 1.31 -27.81
N ARG A 445 14.82 1.52 -28.98
CA ARG A 445 13.45 1.12 -29.31
C ARG A 445 13.33 0.89 -30.82
N ASP A 446 12.64 -0.18 -31.22
CA ASP A 446 12.56 -0.56 -32.63
C ASP A 446 11.49 0.21 -33.40
N SER A 447 10.33 0.54 -32.79
CA SER A 447 9.20 1.24 -33.43
C SER A 447 8.87 2.56 -32.74
N ALA A 448 8.57 3.60 -33.52
CA ALA A 448 7.99 4.84 -33.01
C ALA A 448 6.65 4.60 -32.28
N VAL A 449 6.35 5.47 -31.30
CA VAL A 449 5.09 5.51 -30.55
C VAL A 449 4.42 6.86 -30.75
N PHE A 450 3.20 6.88 -31.28
CA PHE A 450 2.41 8.09 -31.45
C PHE A 450 1.02 7.97 -30.79
N ASP A 451 0.59 9.01 -30.08
CA ASP A 451 -0.74 9.14 -29.50
C ASP A 451 -1.59 10.14 -30.31
N PRO A 452 -2.90 9.92 -30.50
CA PRO A 452 -3.80 10.92 -31.05
C PRO A 452 -4.12 12.02 -30.03
N ILE A 453 -3.92 13.28 -30.44
CA ILE A 453 -4.29 14.47 -29.63
C ILE A 453 -5.57 15.17 -30.12
N THR A 454 -6.18 14.66 -31.19
CA THR A 454 -7.48 15.14 -31.71
C THR A 454 -8.45 13.98 -31.87
N THR A 455 -9.75 14.26 -31.74
CA THR A 455 -10.82 13.27 -31.93
C THR A 455 -10.75 12.63 -33.32
N LEU A 456 -10.54 13.43 -34.37
CA LEU A 456 -10.39 12.96 -35.76
C LEU A 456 -9.22 11.98 -35.94
N ALA A 457 -8.06 12.27 -35.33
CA ALA A 457 -6.90 11.39 -35.41
C ALA A 457 -7.10 10.07 -34.65
N ASN A 458 -7.92 10.09 -33.60
CA ASN A 458 -8.31 8.90 -32.84
C ASN A 458 -9.34 8.04 -33.60
N THR A 459 -10.43 8.64 -34.12
CA THR A 459 -11.46 7.90 -34.88
C THR A 459 -10.92 7.29 -36.17
N ASN A 460 -10.01 7.99 -36.83
CA ASN A 460 -9.46 7.57 -38.13
C ASN A 460 -8.12 6.83 -37.98
N SER A 461 -7.70 6.52 -36.74
CA SER A 461 -6.46 5.78 -36.42
C SER A 461 -5.18 6.34 -37.06
N LEU A 462 -5.12 7.65 -37.34
CA LEU A 462 -4.03 8.30 -38.11
C LEU A 462 -2.66 8.16 -37.44
N CYS A 463 -2.65 8.13 -36.11
CA CYS A 463 -1.43 7.98 -35.31
C CYS A 463 -0.96 6.53 -35.17
N THR A 464 -1.68 5.55 -35.72
CA THR A 464 -1.25 4.14 -35.66
C THR A 464 -0.19 3.83 -36.72
N THR A 465 0.69 2.87 -36.42
CA THR A 465 1.70 2.37 -37.37
C THR A 465 1.06 1.79 -38.64
N ALA A 466 -0.17 1.28 -38.56
CA ALA A 466 -0.94 0.68 -39.65
C ALA A 466 -1.89 1.66 -40.38
N SER A 467 -1.79 2.98 -40.14
CA SER A 467 -2.63 3.96 -40.86
C SER A 467 -2.34 3.99 -42.37
N ALA A 468 -3.39 4.09 -43.18
CA ALA A 468 -3.32 4.16 -44.63
C ALA A 468 -2.69 5.46 -45.18
N ASP A 469 -2.59 6.52 -44.36
CA ASP A 469 -1.80 7.71 -44.64
C ASP A 469 -0.71 7.89 -43.57
N PRO A 470 0.53 7.43 -43.82
CA PRO A 470 1.65 7.62 -42.91
C PRO A 470 2.15 9.07 -42.83
N LEU A 471 1.77 9.95 -43.75
CA LEU A 471 2.16 11.37 -43.80
C LEU A 471 1.21 12.25 -42.97
N ALA A 472 -0.04 11.82 -42.73
CA ALA A 472 -1.00 12.46 -41.82
C ALA A 472 -0.50 12.59 -40.36
N ARG A 473 0.55 11.85 -39.98
CA ARG A 473 1.24 11.89 -38.67
C ARG A 473 1.92 13.25 -38.45
N THR A 474 1.11 14.26 -38.14
CA THR A 474 1.51 15.67 -38.04
C THR A 474 1.40 16.16 -36.59
N PRO A 475 2.27 17.09 -36.12
CA PRO A 475 2.23 17.60 -34.74
C PRO A 475 0.97 18.39 -34.34
N SER A 476 0.03 18.58 -35.25
CA SER A 476 -1.32 19.12 -35.02
C SER A 476 -2.38 18.04 -34.71
N GLN A 477 -2.10 16.77 -35.02
CA GLN A 477 -3.04 15.64 -34.91
C GLN A 477 -2.53 14.51 -34.01
N CYS A 478 -1.22 14.26 -34.00
CA CYS A 478 -0.55 13.22 -33.22
C CYS A 478 0.58 13.80 -32.35
N LEU A 479 0.90 13.10 -31.25
CA LEU A 479 2.02 13.35 -30.35
C LEU A 479 3.00 12.18 -30.40
N LEU A 480 4.26 12.41 -30.75
CA LEU A 480 5.33 11.42 -30.59
C LEU A 480 5.62 11.22 -29.08
N ARG A 481 5.38 10.01 -28.58
CA ARG A 481 5.70 9.59 -27.20
C ARG A 481 7.03 8.83 -27.07
N GLY A 482 7.51 8.23 -28.13
CA GLY A 482 8.74 7.43 -28.11
C GLY A 482 9.30 7.34 -29.50
N PHE A 483 10.59 7.62 -29.65
CA PHE A 483 11.26 7.58 -30.95
C PHE A 483 11.88 6.22 -31.24
N PRO A 484 12.09 5.84 -32.52
CA PRO A 484 12.79 4.63 -32.91
C PRO A 484 14.30 4.89 -33.12
N GLY A 485 15.13 3.90 -32.80
CA GLY A 485 16.59 3.99 -32.85
C GLY A 485 17.22 3.96 -31.46
N THR A 486 18.34 4.65 -31.27
CA THR A 486 19.13 4.65 -30.02
C THR A 486 19.28 6.04 -29.41
N TYR A 487 19.23 6.10 -28.08
CA TYR A 487 19.54 7.28 -27.28
C TYR A 487 20.73 6.99 -26.38
N THR A 488 21.71 7.89 -26.35
CA THR A 488 22.72 7.92 -25.29
C THR A 488 22.87 9.35 -24.78
N ARG A 489 22.76 9.52 -23.45
CA ARG A 489 22.90 10.82 -22.78
C ARG A 489 23.81 10.68 -21.56
N LEU A 490 24.73 11.63 -21.40
CA LEU A 490 25.50 11.85 -20.19
C LEU A 490 25.21 13.27 -19.67
N SER A 491 24.51 13.35 -18.55
CA SER A 491 24.17 14.58 -17.84
C SER A 491 25.03 14.71 -16.58
N ALA A 492 25.73 15.82 -16.43
CA ALA A 492 26.47 16.19 -15.23
C ALA A 492 25.95 17.51 -14.67
N GLU A 493 25.71 17.57 -13.35
CA GLU A 493 25.27 18.79 -12.66
C GLU A 493 26.13 19.01 -11.42
N ALA A 494 26.76 20.18 -11.31
CA ALA A 494 27.37 20.69 -10.08
C ALA A 494 26.45 21.75 -9.47
N GLN A 495 26.24 21.71 -8.15
CA GLN A 495 25.46 22.70 -7.39
C GLN A 495 26.24 23.15 -6.14
N TRP A 496 26.43 24.46 -6.00
CA TRP A 496 26.95 25.12 -4.82
C TRP A 496 25.83 25.94 -4.16
N ARG A 497 25.72 25.87 -2.83
CA ARG A 497 24.80 26.71 -2.06
C ARG A 497 25.37 27.08 -0.70
N LYS A 498 25.02 28.27 -0.20
CA LYS A 498 25.44 28.73 1.13
C LYS A 498 24.32 29.54 1.76
N SER A 499 23.85 29.12 2.94
CA SER A 499 22.85 29.85 3.71
C SER A 499 23.52 30.77 4.73
N PHE A 500 23.05 32.01 4.81
CA PHE A 500 23.45 33.02 5.77
C PHE A 500 22.20 33.45 6.55
N THR A 501 22.27 33.47 7.88
CA THR A 501 21.22 34.06 8.72
C THR A 501 21.65 35.44 9.15
N ASP A 502 20.80 36.45 8.94
CA ASP A 502 21.07 37.82 9.39
C ASP A 502 20.65 38.04 10.87
N PRO A 503 21.06 39.15 11.52
CA PRO A 503 20.67 39.44 12.90
C PRO A 503 19.16 39.65 13.13
N LEU A 504 18.36 39.76 12.06
CA LEU A 504 16.91 39.89 12.11
C LEU A 504 16.20 38.53 11.96
N GLY A 505 16.96 37.43 11.83
CA GLY A 505 16.46 36.07 11.68
C GLY A 505 16.02 35.70 10.26
N GLN A 506 16.37 36.52 9.26
CA GLN A 506 16.10 36.23 7.85
C GLN A 506 17.22 35.34 7.30
N ILE A 507 16.88 34.40 6.42
CA ILE A 507 17.81 33.44 5.84
C ILE A 507 17.95 33.72 4.35
N TRP A 508 19.16 34.11 3.95
CA TRP A 508 19.56 34.34 2.57
C TRP A 508 20.40 33.17 2.08
N THR A 509 19.95 32.48 1.04
CA THR A 509 20.65 31.33 0.44
C THR A 509 20.94 31.60 -1.03
N PRO A 510 22.04 32.28 -1.37
CA PRO A 510 22.59 32.25 -2.72
C PRO A 510 22.97 30.81 -3.11
N PHE A 511 22.72 30.48 -4.38
CA PHE A 511 23.15 29.24 -5.00
C PHE A 511 23.59 29.46 -6.44
N ALA A 512 24.54 28.66 -6.87
CA ALA A 512 25.04 28.60 -8.24
C ALA A 512 25.07 27.13 -8.68
N GLY A 513 24.74 26.87 -9.93
CA GLY A 513 24.80 25.53 -10.50
C GLY A 513 25.27 25.57 -11.94
N LEU A 514 25.98 24.52 -12.35
CA LEU A 514 26.36 24.31 -13.73
C LEU A 514 25.91 22.92 -14.14
N ARG A 515 25.04 22.85 -15.13
CA ARG A 515 24.63 21.59 -15.76
C ARG A 515 25.18 21.50 -17.17
N ALA A 516 25.74 20.35 -17.53
CA ALA A 516 26.18 20.01 -18.87
C ALA A 516 25.54 18.67 -19.28
N ASP A 517 24.96 18.62 -20.47
CA ASP A 517 24.43 17.39 -21.07
C ASP A 517 25.13 17.13 -22.40
N ALA A 518 25.75 15.97 -22.56
CA ALA A 518 26.20 15.43 -23.84
C ALA A 518 25.17 14.40 -24.33
N ILE A 519 24.69 14.56 -25.56
CA ILE A 519 23.63 13.74 -26.16
C ILE A 519 24.13 13.20 -27.50
N ASN A 520 23.90 11.90 -27.73
CA ASN A 520 24.06 11.25 -29.01
C ASN A 520 22.77 10.46 -29.30
N SER A 521 22.10 10.76 -30.42
CA SER A 521 20.84 10.11 -30.80
C SER A 521 20.88 9.70 -32.26
N SER A 522 20.71 8.40 -32.51
CA SER A 522 20.50 7.85 -33.85
C SER A 522 19.01 7.58 -34.03
N VAL A 523 18.33 8.41 -34.82
CA VAL A 523 16.87 8.36 -34.99
C VAL A 523 16.53 7.66 -36.30
N SER A 524 15.91 6.48 -36.22
CA SER A 524 15.54 5.69 -37.40
C SER A 524 14.49 6.40 -38.26
N ASN A 525 14.69 6.43 -39.57
CA ASN A 525 13.79 7.10 -40.52
C ASN A 525 12.48 6.32 -40.76
N GLN A 526 11.58 6.35 -39.78
CA GLN A 526 10.25 5.74 -39.88
C GLN A 526 9.17 6.75 -40.30
N PRO A 527 8.09 6.32 -40.98
CA PRO A 527 7.09 7.23 -41.52
C PRO A 527 6.46 8.14 -40.46
N GLY A 528 6.52 9.45 -40.70
CA GLY A 528 6.02 10.48 -39.80
C GLY A 528 6.98 10.93 -38.70
N VAL A 529 8.10 10.24 -38.43
CA VAL A 529 9.06 10.65 -37.37
C VAL A 529 9.77 11.97 -37.74
N SER A 530 10.12 12.12 -39.02
CA SER A 530 10.72 13.34 -39.60
C SER A 530 9.86 14.61 -39.45
N ASN A 531 8.56 14.47 -39.15
CA ASN A 531 7.68 15.61 -38.86
C ASN A 531 7.86 16.17 -37.43
N TYR A 532 8.64 15.49 -36.56
CA TYR A 532 8.85 15.85 -35.16
C TYR A 532 10.32 16.04 -34.81
N LEU A 533 11.21 15.21 -35.36
CA LEU A 533 12.63 15.16 -35.02
C LEU A 533 13.49 15.00 -36.28
N PRO A 534 14.74 15.48 -36.29
CA PRO A 534 15.71 15.10 -37.32
C PRO A 534 15.94 13.58 -37.28
N VAL A 535 16.04 12.97 -38.46
CA VAL A 535 16.35 11.53 -38.64
C VAL A 535 17.83 11.34 -38.98
N GLY A 536 18.38 10.18 -38.62
CA GLY A 536 19.83 9.90 -38.69
C GLY A 536 20.55 10.23 -37.39
N ASP A 537 21.89 10.29 -37.46
CA ASP A 537 22.76 10.52 -36.32
C ASP A 537 22.83 12.00 -35.95
N THR A 538 22.63 12.29 -34.66
CA THR A 538 22.62 13.65 -34.12
C THR A 538 23.40 13.71 -32.81
N GLN A 539 24.46 14.52 -32.79
CA GLN A 539 25.29 14.77 -31.61
C GLN A 539 25.07 16.19 -31.10
N ALA A 540 25.07 16.38 -29.78
CA ALA A 540 24.86 17.68 -29.18
C ALA A 540 25.49 17.84 -27.79
N PHE A 541 25.75 19.10 -27.45
CA PHE A 541 26.17 19.52 -26.13
C PHE A 541 25.29 20.70 -25.67
N ARG A 542 24.68 20.57 -24.50
CA ARG A 542 23.86 21.60 -23.84
C ARG A 542 24.53 22.02 -22.54
N LEU A 543 24.80 23.32 -22.40
CA LEU A 543 25.40 23.91 -21.20
C LEU A 543 24.40 24.89 -20.56
N MET A 544 24.14 24.70 -19.26
CA MET A 544 23.08 25.37 -18.51
C MET A 544 23.60 25.91 -17.16
N PRO A 545 24.39 27.01 -17.17
CA PRO A 545 24.72 27.74 -15.96
C PRO A 545 23.45 28.35 -15.34
N THR A 546 23.37 28.31 -14.03
CA THR A 546 22.21 28.77 -13.25
C THR A 546 22.70 29.50 -12.02
N VAL A 547 22.14 30.66 -11.73
CA VAL A 547 22.40 31.41 -10.48
C VAL A 547 21.09 31.85 -9.87
N GLY A 548 21.01 31.86 -8.54
CA GLY A 548 19.79 32.22 -7.84
C GLY A 548 20.00 32.59 -6.39
N LEU A 549 18.96 33.15 -5.81
CA LEU A 549 18.90 33.58 -4.41
C LEU A 549 17.55 33.16 -3.85
N GLU A 550 17.58 32.31 -2.82
CA GLU A 550 16.41 31.99 -1.99
C GLU A 550 16.44 32.85 -0.73
N TYR A 551 15.30 33.41 -0.37
CA TYR A 551 15.07 34.26 0.80
C TYR A 551 13.94 33.66 1.63
N ARG A 552 14.14 33.56 2.95
CA ARG A 552 13.16 33.01 3.90
C ARG A 552 13.13 33.85 5.16
N TYR A 553 11.95 34.13 5.71
CA TYR A 553 11.84 34.85 6.98
C TYR A 553 10.75 34.22 7.86
N PRO A 554 11.10 33.38 8.85
CA PRO A 554 10.14 32.68 9.69
C PRO A 554 9.65 33.55 10.86
N PHE A 555 8.48 34.17 10.71
CA PHE A 555 7.79 34.83 11.83
C PHE A 555 7.21 33.77 12.78
N ILE A 556 7.65 33.75 14.04
CA ILE A 556 7.12 32.86 15.08
C ILE A 556 6.35 33.69 16.11
N ASN A 557 5.08 33.36 16.32
CA ASN A 557 4.24 33.91 17.37
C ASN A 557 3.88 32.78 18.34
N VAL A 558 4.08 32.99 19.64
CA VAL A 558 3.93 31.95 20.67
C VAL A 558 2.86 32.37 21.68
N GLN A 559 1.73 31.68 21.66
CA GLN A 559 0.66 31.81 22.64
C GLN A 559 0.69 30.70 23.69
N PRO A 560 0.05 30.88 24.86
CA PRO A 560 -0.10 29.82 25.86
C PRO A 560 -0.74 28.53 25.32
N TRP A 561 -1.63 28.65 24.33
CA TRP A 561 -2.37 27.55 23.69
C TRP A 561 -1.64 26.91 22.50
N GLY A 562 -0.56 27.50 21.98
CA GLY A 562 0.17 26.98 20.82
C GLY A 562 1.13 27.99 20.19
N SER A 563 1.99 27.52 19.29
CA SER A 563 2.81 28.38 18.44
C SER A 563 2.27 28.44 17.01
N THR A 564 2.45 29.60 16.39
CA THR A 564 2.11 29.88 15.00
C THR A 564 3.36 30.36 14.29
N THR A 565 3.82 29.61 13.29
CA THR A 565 4.94 30.00 12.42
C THR A 565 4.41 30.35 11.03
N VAL A 566 4.72 31.54 10.55
CA VAL A 566 4.43 32.01 9.19
C VAL A 566 5.75 32.34 8.50
N GLU A 567 6.06 31.63 7.42
CA GLU A 567 7.31 31.78 6.68
C GLU A 567 7.00 32.16 5.23
N PRO A 568 7.04 33.45 4.85
CA PRO A 568 7.33 33.84 3.47
C PRO A 568 8.66 33.23 3.01
N ILE A 569 8.63 32.66 1.81
CA ILE A 569 9.80 32.30 1.02
C ILE A 569 9.67 32.97 -0.35
N ALA A 570 10.73 33.64 -0.79
CA ALA A 570 10.90 34.11 -2.15
C ALA A 570 12.16 33.48 -2.76
N GLN A 571 12.18 33.28 -4.08
CA GLN A 571 13.35 32.74 -4.76
C GLN A 571 13.43 33.31 -6.17
N ILE A 572 14.59 33.88 -6.53
CA ILE A 572 14.88 34.36 -7.88
C ILE A 572 15.90 33.41 -8.51
N ILE A 573 15.66 33.01 -9.76
CA ILE A 573 16.56 32.17 -10.55
C ILE A 573 16.79 32.83 -11.90
N ILE A 574 18.05 32.86 -12.33
CA ILE A 574 18.50 33.36 -13.62
C ILE A 574 19.24 32.20 -14.32
N ARG A 575 18.77 31.86 -15.52
CA ARG A 575 19.30 30.82 -16.41
C ARG A 575 19.19 31.28 -17.86
N PRO A 576 20.10 30.90 -18.77
CA PRO A 576 19.91 31.09 -20.20
C PRO A 576 18.60 30.44 -20.71
N ASN A 577 18.13 30.90 -21.88
CA ASN A 577 17.03 30.24 -22.58
C ASN A 577 17.50 28.92 -23.19
N GLU A 578 16.63 27.90 -23.20
CA GLU A 578 16.95 26.59 -23.77
C GLU A 578 16.98 26.65 -25.32
N THR A 579 18.14 26.31 -25.89
CA THR A 579 18.44 26.44 -27.33
C THR A 579 18.07 25.19 -28.15
N TYR A 580 17.83 24.07 -27.48
CA TYR A 580 17.53 22.77 -28.09
C TYR A 580 16.11 22.25 -27.82
N ALA A 581 15.22 23.08 -27.26
CA ALA A 581 13.84 22.71 -26.99
C ALA A 581 13.14 22.14 -28.24
N GLY A 582 12.75 20.85 -28.18
CA GLY A 582 12.08 20.15 -29.27
C GLY A 582 12.97 19.68 -30.43
N LYS A 583 14.31 19.80 -30.33
CA LYS A 583 15.25 19.26 -31.33
C LYS A 583 15.72 17.83 -31.02
N PHE A 584 15.66 17.43 -29.75
CA PHE A 584 16.03 16.08 -29.30
C PHE A 584 14.80 15.27 -28.89
N PRO A 585 14.91 13.92 -28.88
CA PRO A 585 13.91 13.06 -28.30
C PRO A 585 13.65 13.36 -26.80
N ASN A 586 12.57 12.81 -26.27
CA ASN A 586 12.12 13.09 -24.91
C ASN A 586 11.49 11.85 -24.27
N GLU A 587 12.32 11.09 -23.56
CA GLU A 587 12.00 9.78 -22.99
C GLU A 587 11.68 9.89 -21.49
N ASP A 588 12.47 10.62 -20.69
CA ASP A 588 12.26 10.72 -19.24
C ASP A 588 11.56 12.02 -18.77
N ALA A 589 11.71 13.11 -19.53
CA ALA A 589 11.12 14.42 -19.21
C ALA A 589 9.74 14.64 -19.86
N GLN A 590 8.90 13.59 -19.92
CA GLN A 590 7.56 13.67 -20.51
C GLN A 590 6.55 14.43 -19.66
N SER A 591 6.74 14.51 -18.35
CA SER A 591 5.86 15.25 -17.44
C SER A 591 6.51 16.54 -16.92
N PHE A 592 5.71 17.60 -16.83
CA PHE A 592 6.03 18.81 -16.10
C PHE A 592 5.15 18.85 -14.85
N VAL A 593 5.73 18.49 -13.71
CA VAL A 593 5.01 18.48 -12.43
C VAL A 593 5.02 19.90 -11.88
N PHE A 594 3.84 20.46 -11.57
CA PHE A 594 3.74 21.77 -10.93
C PHE A 594 2.94 21.67 -9.63
N GLU A 595 3.68 21.62 -8.53
CA GLU A 595 3.17 21.39 -7.20
C GLU A 595 3.77 22.36 -6.16
N THR A 596 3.10 22.43 -5.02
CA THR A 596 3.57 23.11 -3.81
C THR A 596 4.88 22.55 -3.26
N SER A 597 5.16 21.28 -3.57
CA SER A 597 6.36 20.52 -3.21
C SER A 597 7.59 20.95 -4.02
N ASN A 598 7.44 21.20 -5.33
CA ASN A 598 8.54 21.41 -6.26
C ASN A 598 8.64 22.85 -6.81
N LEU A 599 7.81 23.78 -6.36
CA LEU A 599 7.84 25.21 -6.75
C LEU A 599 9.25 25.83 -6.74
N PHE A 600 10.05 25.51 -5.72
CA PHE A 600 11.42 26.02 -5.48
C PHE A 600 12.54 25.19 -6.12
N SER A 601 12.21 24.17 -6.92
CA SER A 601 13.20 23.38 -7.65
C SER A 601 13.91 24.20 -8.73
N VAL A 602 15.15 23.80 -9.05
CA VAL A 602 15.92 24.34 -10.18
C VAL A 602 15.35 23.85 -11.51
N ASP A 603 14.77 22.65 -11.55
CA ASP A 603 14.09 22.09 -12.71
C ASP A 603 12.83 21.30 -12.28
N LYS A 604 11.75 21.38 -13.07
CA LYS A 604 10.41 20.83 -12.74
C LYS A 604 9.96 19.69 -13.66
N PHE A 605 10.79 19.32 -14.63
CA PHE A 605 10.58 18.12 -15.44
C PHE A 605 10.87 16.85 -14.62
N SER A 606 10.23 15.73 -14.98
CA SER A 606 10.41 14.43 -14.31
C SER A 606 11.75 13.74 -14.58
N GLY A 607 12.54 14.24 -15.52
CA GLY A 607 13.78 13.64 -16.00
C GLY A 607 14.73 14.69 -16.55
N TYR A 608 15.76 14.25 -17.26
CA TYR A 608 16.85 15.11 -17.72
C TYR A 608 16.74 15.55 -19.19
N ASP A 609 15.91 14.95 -20.04
CA ASP A 609 15.88 15.30 -21.47
C ASP A 609 15.51 16.78 -21.72
N ARG A 610 14.58 17.32 -20.94
CA ARG A 610 14.18 18.73 -20.97
C ARG A 610 14.67 19.47 -19.73
N VAL A 611 14.90 20.77 -19.90
CA VAL A 611 15.36 21.69 -18.85
C VAL A 611 14.53 22.97 -18.86
N GLU A 612 14.20 23.49 -17.68
CA GLU A 612 13.54 24.78 -17.53
C GLU A 612 14.56 25.91 -17.69
N GLY A 613 14.50 26.65 -18.81
CA GLY A 613 15.35 27.80 -19.12
C GLY A 613 14.70 29.16 -18.83
N GLY A 614 15.50 30.23 -18.87
CA GLY A 614 15.08 31.60 -18.64
C GLY A 614 15.11 32.04 -17.16
N GLY A 615 14.83 33.32 -16.92
CA GLY A 615 14.73 33.89 -15.57
C GLY A 615 13.32 33.76 -14.97
N ARG A 616 13.23 33.47 -13.67
CA ARG A 616 11.95 33.35 -12.93
C ARG A 616 12.03 33.88 -11.50
N ALA A 617 10.87 34.25 -10.96
CA ALA A 617 10.67 34.57 -9.55
C ALA A 617 9.54 33.71 -8.98
N ASN A 618 9.84 32.99 -7.90
CA ASN A 618 8.94 32.12 -7.15
C ASN A 618 8.63 32.75 -5.79
N VAL A 619 7.39 32.69 -5.31
CA VAL A 619 6.99 33.16 -3.97
C VAL A 619 6.02 32.18 -3.34
N ARG A 620 6.17 31.88 -2.04
CA ARG A 620 5.28 31.04 -1.25
C ARG A 620 5.12 31.63 0.15
N ARG A 621 3.95 31.48 0.75
CA ARG A 621 3.74 31.65 2.19
C ARG A 621 3.49 30.28 2.83
N ALA A 622 4.35 29.87 3.75
CA ALA A 622 4.08 28.76 4.65
C ALA A 622 3.28 29.26 5.88
N GLY A 623 2.47 28.37 6.46
CA GLY A 623 1.78 28.60 7.72
C GLY A 623 1.67 27.28 8.47
N HIS A 624 2.20 27.25 9.68
CA HIS A 624 2.21 26.08 10.56
C HIS A 624 1.69 26.49 11.94
N HIS A 625 0.69 25.78 12.45
CA HIS A 625 0.16 25.98 13.80
C HIS A 625 0.37 24.70 14.61
N ALA A 626 1.03 24.81 15.75
CA ALA A 626 1.29 23.71 16.68
C ALA A 626 0.61 23.98 18.01
N VAL A 627 -0.45 23.23 18.33
CA VAL A 627 -1.17 23.34 19.60
C VAL A 627 -0.31 22.81 20.73
N ARG A 628 -0.15 23.57 21.82
CA ARG A 628 0.67 23.16 22.97
C ARG A 628 -0.09 22.13 23.80
N GLN A 629 0.36 20.88 23.79
CA GLN A 629 -0.32 19.80 24.52
C GLN A 629 -0.07 19.94 26.05
N GLY A 630 -0.97 20.65 26.72
CA GLY A 630 -0.86 20.98 28.14
C GLY A 630 -1.00 19.77 29.06
N ARG A 631 0.11 19.35 29.69
CA ARG A 631 0.13 18.30 30.71
C ARG A 631 -0.12 18.86 32.12
N ARG A 632 -1.20 19.66 32.31
CA ARG A 632 -1.70 20.19 33.60
C ARG A 632 -3.15 20.65 33.48
N GLY A 633 -3.95 20.41 34.53
CA GLY A 633 -5.31 20.96 34.70
C GLY A 633 -6.41 20.18 33.99
N GLN A 634 -7.52 19.94 34.69
CA GLN A 634 -8.79 19.51 34.08
C GLN A 634 -9.63 20.75 33.74
N GLY A 635 -10.36 20.71 32.64
CA GLY A 635 -11.40 21.72 32.33
C GLY A 635 -10.93 22.95 31.57
N ALA A 636 -10.91 22.88 30.25
CA ALA A 636 -10.93 24.04 29.35
C ALA A 636 -11.69 23.69 28.06
N VAL A 637 -12.47 24.64 27.54
CA VAL A 637 -13.24 24.48 26.29
C VAL A 637 -12.29 24.44 25.09
N ARG A 638 -12.60 23.61 24.08
CA ARG A 638 -11.85 23.54 22.80
C ARG A 638 -12.42 24.54 21.79
N PRO A 639 -11.67 25.56 21.34
CA PRO A 639 -11.98 26.28 20.11
C PRO A 639 -11.53 25.43 18.91
N VAL A 640 -12.35 25.38 17.85
CA VAL A 640 -11.96 24.84 16.55
C VAL A 640 -11.81 26.02 15.59
N LEU A 641 -10.62 26.21 15.03
CA LEU A 641 -10.33 27.20 13.99
C LEU A 641 -9.43 26.55 12.92
N PRO A 642 -9.69 26.75 11.61
CA PRO A 642 -8.98 26.07 10.53
C PRO A 642 -7.63 26.74 10.21
N ALA A 643 -6.66 25.94 9.77
CA ALA A 643 -5.42 26.45 9.20
C ALA A 643 -5.66 26.92 7.75
N VAL A 644 -5.74 28.24 7.54
CA VAL A 644 -6.03 28.82 6.21
C VAL A 644 -4.75 29.21 5.48
N ARG A 645 -4.39 28.41 4.48
CA ARG A 645 -3.34 28.72 3.49
C ARG A 645 -3.92 29.64 2.40
N HIS A 646 -3.50 30.89 2.37
CA HIS A 646 -3.74 31.82 1.26
C HIS A 646 -2.47 31.98 0.40
N GLU A 647 -2.67 32.22 -0.88
CA GLU A 647 -1.63 32.28 -1.90
C GLU A 647 -1.96 33.39 -2.91
N LEU A 648 -0.94 34.11 -3.35
CA LEU A 648 -1.03 35.07 -4.44
C LEU A 648 0.29 34.98 -5.23
N LEU A 649 0.21 34.83 -6.54
CA LEU A 649 1.36 34.63 -7.43
C LEU A 649 1.32 35.64 -8.57
N ARG A 650 2.51 36.02 -9.07
CA ARG A 650 2.67 36.84 -10.28
C ARG A 650 4.06 36.60 -10.88
N GLY A 651 4.12 35.98 -12.06
CA GLY A 651 5.37 35.68 -12.76
C GLY A 651 5.10 35.00 -14.12
N PRO A 652 5.97 35.20 -15.13
CA PRO A 652 5.80 34.59 -16.45
C PRO A 652 6.29 33.13 -16.47
N GLY A 653 5.55 32.24 -17.13
CA GLY A 653 5.92 30.83 -17.30
C GLY A 653 5.48 30.27 -18.66
N LEU A 654 6.38 29.61 -19.38
CA LEU A 654 6.12 29.07 -20.72
C LEU A 654 5.02 28.01 -20.71
N HIS A 655 4.17 28.01 -21.74
CA HIS A 655 3.01 27.13 -21.87
C HIS A 655 3.16 26.29 -23.16
N GLN A 656 3.03 24.96 -23.07
CA GLN A 656 3.13 24.08 -24.23
C GLN A 656 1.77 23.89 -24.91
N HIS A 657 1.66 24.32 -26.18
CA HIS A 657 0.61 23.89 -27.12
C HIS A 657 1.14 23.97 -28.57
N GLY A 658 1.38 22.82 -29.19
CA GLY A 658 1.69 22.70 -30.62
C GLY A 658 3.07 23.24 -31.07
N PRO A 659 3.42 23.06 -32.36
CA PRO A 659 4.77 23.26 -32.90
C PRO A 659 5.12 24.73 -33.21
N ARG A 660 4.49 25.72 -32.56
CA ARG A 660 4.73 27.16 -32.83
C ARG A 660 4.95 27.96 -31.56
N PHE A 661 6.20 27.98 -31.09
CA PHE A 661 6.64 28.91 -30.05
C PHE A 661 6.49 30.36 -30.52
N ARG A 662 5.63 31.13 -29.84
CA ARG A 662 5.62 32.60 -29.87
C ARG A 662 5.49 33.11 -28.44
N SER A 663 6.23 34.17 -28.12
CA SER A 663 6.15 34.87 -26.84
C SER A 663 4.81 35.61 -26.71
N ARG A 664 3.87 35.01 -25.98
CA ARG A 664 2.70 35.70 -25.40
C ARG A 664 2.61 35.40 -23.91
N GLN A 665 1.94 36.29 -23.18
CA GLN A 665 1.92 36.30 -21.72
C GLN A 665 1.32 35.02 -21.15
N ALA A 666 1.94 34.51 -20.08
CA ALA A 666 1.52 33.31 -19.38
C ALA A 666 0.24 33.54 -18.57
N PRO A 667 -0.70 32.58 -18.53
CA PRO A 667 -1.83 32.65 -17.62
C PRO A 667 -1.37 32.49 -16.16
N LEU A 668 -2.00 33.27 -15.27
CA LEU A 668 -1.80 33.17 -13.83
C LEU A 668 -2.23 31.77 -13.33
N ARG A 669 -1.42 31.12 -12.50
CA ARG A 669 -1.76 29.84 -11.86
C ARG A 669 -1.57 29.96 -10.34
N LEU A 670 -2.53 29.41 -9.59
CA LEU A 670 -2.56 29.32 -8.12
C LEU A 670 -2.74 27.84 -7.74
N ARG A 671 -2.10 27.39 -6.66
CA ARG A 671 -1.99 25.98 -6.22
C ARG A 671 -1.94 25.86 -4.68
N GLY A 672 -3.09 26.04 -4.03
CA GLY A 672 -3.26 25.72 -2.60
C GLY A 672 -3.24 24.21 -2.29
N GLU A 673 -2.81 23.85 -1.07
CA GLU A 673 -2.76 22.47 -0.55
C GLU A 673 -2.85 22.52 0.99
N TYR A 674 -3.70 21.70 1.60
CA TYR A 674 -4.03 21.77 3.02
C TYR A 674 -3.89 20.39 3.67
N ARG A 675 -3.25 20.29 4.84
CA ARG A 675 -3.06 19.02 5.56
C ARG A 675 -3.42 19.18 7.03
N LEU A 676 -4.53 18.56 7.44
CA LEU A 676 -5.00 18.54 8.83
C LEU A 676 -4.58 17.23 9.51
N LEU A 677 -3.91 17.32 10.67
CA LEU A 677 -3.56 16.16 11.50
C LEU A 677 -4.38 16.20 12.79
N ALA A 678 -5.55 15.56 12.78
CA ALA A 678 -6.41 15.41 13.95
C ALA A 678 -6.20 14.05 14.62
N GLN A 679 -6.14 14.01 15.95
CA GLN A 679 -6.07 12.75 16.72
C GLN A 679 -7.47 12.10 16.80
N PRO A 680 -7.68 10.88 16.30
CA PRO A 680 -9.01 10.25 16.21
C PRO A 680 -9.45 9.56 17.51
N HIS A 681 -9.49 10.29 18.62
CA HIS A 681 -10.01 9.78 19.90
C HIS A 681 -10.93 10.77 20.61
N LEU A 682 -12.22 10.44 20.62
CA LEU A 682 -13.23 10.99 21.52
C LEU A 682 -14.24 9.89 21.91
N HIS A 683 -13.80 8.93 22.73
CA HIS A 683 -14.75 8.05 23.42
C HIS A 683 -15.42 8.83 24.56
N LEU A 684 -16.64 9.28 24.31
CA LEU A 684 -17.42 10.05 25.29
C LEU A 684 -18.20 9.09 26.20
N GLN A 685 -17.49 8.42 27.11
CA GLN A 685 -18.08 7.72 28.24
C GLN A 685 -17.96 8.57 29.51
N ARG A 686 -19.09 9.03 30.03
CA ARG A 686 -19.26 9.46 31.42
C ARG A 686 -20.60 8.91 31.94
N PRO A 687 -20.64 8.30 33.12
CA PRO A 687 -21.91 7.97 33.77
C PRO A 687 -22.59 9.25 34.30
N LEU A 688 -23.92 9.19 34.43
CA LEU A 688 -24.72 10.20 35.12
C LEU A 688 -24.67 9.93 36.64
N PRO A 689 -24.35 10.93 37.49
CA PRO A 689 -24.83 10.98 38.86
C PRO A 689 -26.22 11.64 38.90
N HIS A 690 -27.12 11.14 39.74
CA HIS A 690 -28.39 11.81 40.02
C HIS A 690 -28.17 13.03 40.94
N GLY A 691 -28.86 14.13 40.64
CA GLY A 691 -28.95 15.30 41.52
C GLY A 691 -30.03 16.27 41.02
N ARG A 692 -30.93 16.70 41.92
CA ARG A 692 -31.89 17.79 41.65
C ARG A 692 -31.29 19.11 42.13
N ALA A 693 -31.33 20.14 41.29
CA ALA A 693 -31.34 21.55 41.70
C ALA A 693 -31.78 22.43 40.51
N ASP A 694 -33.00 22.95 40.61
CA ASP A 694 -33.53 24.25 40.19
C ASP A 694 -32.97 25.02 38.96
N LEU A 695 -33.90 25.48 38.12
CA LEU A 695 -33.66 26.45 37.05
C LEU A 695 -34.07 27.86 37.52
N GLU A 696 -33.12 28.79 37.56
CA GLU A 696 -33.43 30.22 37.46
C GLU A 696 -32.99 30.80 36.11
N ARG A 697 -33.78 31.75 35.59
CA ARG A 697 -33.45 32.61 34.46
C ARG A 697 -33.51 34.06 34.91
N PRO A 698 -32.57 34.91 34.46
CA PRO A 698 -32.93 36.27 34.05
C PRO A 698 -32.89 36.46 32.54
N ALA A 699 -33.31 37.64 32.07
CA ALA A 699 -33.73 37.86 30.69
C ALA A 699 -33.01 39.02 29.97
N PHE A 700 -33.04 38.95 28.63
CA PHE A 700 -33.09 40.05 27.66
C PHE A 700 -32.39 41.40 27.95
N ARG A 701 -31.52 41.79 27.00
CA ARG A 701 -31.65 43.08 26.27
C ARG A 701 -30.98 42.98 24.90
N GLY A 702 -31.40 43.77 23.92
CA GLY A 702 -30.85 43.73 22.56
C GLY A 702 -31.15 44.98 21.74
N ARG A 703 -30.57 45.07 20.53
CA ARG A 703 -30.85 46.12 19.51
C ARG A 703 -30.77 45.53 18.10
N ARG A 704 -31.71 45.93 17.23
CA ARG A 704 -31.59 45.99 15.75
C ARG A 704 -31.48 47.49 15.35
N PRO A 705 -31.59 47.94 14.08
CA PRO A 705 -31.45 47.28 12.78
C PRO A 705 -30.50 48.04 11.80
N ARG A 706 -30.32 47.52 10.58
CA ARG A 706 -30.53 48.29 9.32
C ARG A 706 -30.63 47.36 8.09
N GLN A 707 -31.18 47.86 7.00
CA GLN A 707 -31.55 47.12 5.78
C GLN A 707 -31.64 48.12 4.60
N LEU A 708 -31.85 47.62 3.36
CA LEU A 708 -32.15 48.37 2.12
C LEU A 708 -30.91 49.09 1.50
N ARG A 709 -30.77 49.27 0.17
CA ARG A 709 -31.60 48.76 -0.95
C ARG A 709 -30.80 48.57 -2.26
N SER A 710 -31.40 47.75 -3.13
CA SER A 710 -31.19 47.55 -4.56
C SER A 710 -30.70 48.72 -5.42
N LEU A 711 -30.08 48.37 -6.55
CA LEU A 711 -30.43 48.94 -7.85
C LEU A 711 -30.67 47.80 -8.86
N VAL A 712 -31.60 48.00 -9.78
CA VAL A 712 -32.06 47.07 -10.81
C VAL A 712 -32.05 47.81 -12.14
N ASP A 713 -31.73 47.13 -13.23
CA ASP A 713 -32.31 47.49 -14.53
C ASP A 713 -32.88 46.24 -15.20
N GLN A 714 -33.89 46.43 -16.04
CA GLN A 714 -34.77 45.38 -16.52
C GLN A 714 -35.42 45.81 -17.85
N ARG A 715 -35.21 45.02 -18.92
CA ARG A 715 -36.03 44.89 -20.14
C ARG A 715 -35.33 43.95 -21.15
N ASP A 716 -35.99 43.26 -22.07
CA ASP A 716 -37.44 43.13 -22.30
C ASP A 716 -37.82 41.71 -22.79
N VAL A 717 -39.11 41.41 -22.82
CA VAL A 717 -39.67 40.10 -23.20
C VAL A 717 -40.25 40.13 -24.62
N ARG A 718 -40.07 39.06 -25.40
CA ARG A 718 -41.05 38.68 -26.45
C ARG A 718 -41.07 37.19 -26.77
N GLN A 719 -42.28 36.66 -26.94
CA GLN A 719 -42.57 35.33 -27.49
C GLN A 719 -42.70 35.42 -29.02
N LEU A 720 -42.48 34.30 -29.71
CA LEU A 720 -43.22 33.98 -30.93
C LEU A 720 -43.68 32.51 -30.91
N ARG A 721 -44.73 32.21 -31.67
CA ARG A 721 -45.52 30.97 -31.60
C ARG A 721 -45.83 30.48 -33.02
N GLY A 722 -45.77 29.16 -33.26
CA GLY A 722 -46.30 28.50 -34.46
C GLY A 722 -45.41 28.54 -35.72
N THR A 723 -45.73 27.80 -36.79
CA THR A 723 -46.82 26.81 -36.94
C THR A 723 -46.62 25.87 -38.14
N ALA A 724 -47.14 24.63 -38.03
CA ALA A 724 -47.43 23.66 -39.11
C ALA A 724 -46.26 23.08 -39.95
N GLY A 725 -46.35 21.85 -40.51
CA GLY A 725 -47.35 20.78 -40.28
C GLY A 725 -47.50 19.78 -41.45
N ALA A 726 -48.21 18.66 -41.20
CA ALA A 726 -48.68 17.63 -42.18
C ALA A 726 -47.58 16.80 -42.91
N ARG A 727 -47.79 15.61 -43.52
CA ARG A 727 -48.78 14.47 -43.56
C ARG A 727 -48.09 13.34 -44.38
N LEU A 728 -48.42 12.03 -44.41
CA LEU A 728 -49.40 11.13 -43.74
C LEU A 728 -48.60 9.86 -43.30
N SER A 729 -48.94 8.55 -43.33
CA SER A 729 -50.10 7.67 -43.64
C SER A 729 -49.91 6.25 -43.04
N ASP A 730 -50.95 5.41 -43.10
CA ASP A 730 -51.14 4.06 -42.52
C ASP A 730 -51.90 3.18 -43.57
N PRO A 731 -52.40 1.93 -43.32
CA PRO A 731 -51.91 0.70 -42.62
C PRO A 731 -52.13 -0.55 -43.57
N PRO A 732 -52.81 -1.70 -43.26
CA PRO A 732 -52.97 -2.57 -42.06
C PRO A 732 -52.81 -4.12 -42.30
N ARG A 733 -53.07 -4.94 -41.24
CA ARG A 733 -53.62 -6.34 -41.14
C ARG A 733 -52.71 -7.32 -40.35
N ARG A 734 -53.18 -8.28 -39.51
CA ARG A 734 -54.55 -8.60 -39.01
C ARG A 734 -54.53 -9.35 -37.64
N HIS A 735 -55.68 -9.28 -36.95
CA HIS A 735 -56.14 -9.80 -35.64
C HIS A 735 -56.58 -11.32 -35.65
N PRO A 736 -57.20 -11.95 -34.60
CA PRO A 736 -57.18 -11.79 -33.10
C PRO A 736 -57.46 -13.06 -32.19
N HIS A 737 -57.61 -12.84 -30.85
CA HIS A 737 -58.46 -13.54 -29.82
C HIS A 737 -58.12 -14.99 -29.35
N HIS A 738 -58.56 -15.53 -28.19
CA HIS A 738 -59.59 -15.22 -27.13
C HIS A 738 -58.96 -15.06 -25.70
N ARG A 739 -59.45 -14.27 -24.72
CA ARG A 739 -60.68 -14.27 -23.85
C ARG A 739 -60.75 -15.42 -22.80
N LEU A 740 -60.72 -15.14 -21.47
CA LEU A 740 -61.81 -14.77 -20.50
C LEU A 740 -62.74 -15.97 -20.14
N ALA A 741 -63.41 -16.11 -18.98
CA ALA A 741 -63.67 -15.30 -17.75
C ALA A 741 -64.09 -16.28 -16.60
N GLU A 742 -64.45 -15.96 -15.33
CA GLU A 742 -64.18 -14.91 -14.31
C GLU A 742 -64.85 -15.34 -12.97
N GLY A 743 -64.58 -14.66 -11.82
CA GLY A 743 -65.24 -14.88 -10.50
C GLY A 743 -64.26 -15.23 -9.35
N ARG A 744 -64.11 -14.55 -8.19
CA ARG A 744 -64.78 -13.44 -7.44
C ARG A 744 -65.61 -13.92 -6.22
N ASP A 745 -65.04 -13.74 -5.02
CA ASP A 745 -65.63 -13.17 -3.79
C ASP A 745 -64.63 -13.31 -2.62
N GLN A 746 -64.86 -12.74 -1.43
CA GLN A 746 -64.87 -11.32 -0.99
C GLN A 746 -65.08 -11.33 0.55
N LEU A 747 -64.71 -10.22 1.23
CA LEU A 747 -64.91 -9.93 2.67
C LEU A 747 -64.13 -10.83 3.67
N GLY A 748 -63.56 -10.29 4.76
CA GLY A 748 -63.40 -8.89 5.13
C GLY A 748 -62.68 -8.72 6.48
N GLY A 749 -61.94 -7.62 6.67
CA GLY A 749 -61.23 -7.33 7.93
C GLY A 749 -60.30 -6.11 7.84
N HIS A 750 -60.71 -4.98 8.41
CA HIS A 750 -59.91 -3.74 8.50
C HIS A 750 -58.86 -3.83 9.63
N GLY A 751 -57.77 -3.05 9.65
CA GLY A 751 -57.30 -2.01 8.74
C GLY A 751 -56.25 -1.11 9.43
N LEU A 752 -55.85 -0.01 8.78
CA LEU A 752 -54.79 0.95 9.22
C LEU A 752 -53.38 0.32 9.30
N GLY A 753 -52.28 1.08 9.23
CA GLY A 753 -52.09 2.50 8.95
C GLY A 753 -50.58 2.79 8.81
N ALA A 754 -50.18 3.74 7.96
CA ALA A 754 -48.76 3.93 7.63
C ALA A 754 -47.96 4.63 8.75
N LEU A 755 -46.70 4.20 8.96
CA LEU A 755 -45.61 5.00 9.54
C LEU A 755 -44.25 4.31 9.37
N GLY A 756 -43.32 4.95 8.64
CA GLY A 756 -41.89 4.77 8.90
C GLY A 756 -41.49 5.72 10.03
N PRO A 757 -40.46 5.41 10.84
CA PRO A 757 -39.10 5.77 10.38
C PRO A 757 -37.93 4.92 10.96
N ARG A 758 -36.70 5.31 10.58
CA ARG A 758 -35.44 5.23 11.37
C ARG A 758 -35.18 3.96 12.19
N GLY A 759 -34.24 3.13 11.73
CA GLY A 759 -33.77 1.99 12.52
C GLY A 759 -32.51 1.29 11.98
N GLN A 760 -31.48 2.03 11.56
CA GLN A 760 -30.18 1.43 11.22
C GLN A 760 -29.49 0.97 12.52
N ARG A 761 -29.88 -0.21 13.01
CA ARG A 761 -29.34 -0.82 14.22
C ARG A 761 -27.85 -1.08 14.06
N ASP A 762 -27.06 -0.57 15.01
CA ASP A 762 -25.67 -1.00 15.18
C ASP A 762 -25.63 -2.54 15.31
N GLN A 763 -24.92 -3.20 14.40
CA GLN A 763 -24.67 -4.63 14.51
C GLN A 763 -23.57 -4.85 15.56
N PRO A 764 -23.82 -5.61 16.65
CA PRO A 764 -22.80 -5.85 17.68
C PRO A 764 -21.62 -6.63 17.08
N VAL A 765 -20.43 -6.00 17.10
CA VAL A 765 -19.26 -6.46 16.36
C VAL A 765 -18.57 -7.63 17.08
N CYS A 766 -19.00 -8.85 16.76
CA CYS A 766 -18.36 -10.10 17.16
C CYS A 766 -16.94 -10.24 16.57
N GLY A 767 -15.94 -9.72 17.28
CA GLY A 767 -14.54 -10.19 17.22
C GLY A 767 -13.67 -9.69 16.06
N ARG A 768 -12.61 -8.93 16.39
CA ARG A 768 -11.48 -8.67 15.49
C ARG A 768 -10.59 -9.92 15.32
N CYS A 769 -11.04 -10.91 14.55
CA CYS A 769 -10.26 -12.14 14.29
C CYS A 769 -9.27 -11.97 13.13
N ARG A 770 -8.02 -12.48 13.26
CA ARG A 770 -6.96 -12.28 12.25
C ARG A 770 -7.33 -12.79 10.86
N LEU A 771 -8.04 -13.92 10.77
CA LEU A 771 -8.49 -14.55 9.53
C LEU A 771 -9.44 -13.66 8.71
N CYS A 772 -10.32 -12.91 9.39
CA CYS A 772 -11.30 -12.02 8.76
C CYS A 772 -10.63 -10.88 7.98
N ARG A 773 -9.41 -10.48 8.38
CA ARG A 773 -8.57 -9.49 7.67
C ARG A 773 -7.95 -10.02 6.37
N ARG A 774 -8.11 -11.31 6.06
CA ARG A 774 -7.82 -11.90 4.74
C ARG A 774 -9.11 -12.16 3.96
N LEU A 775 -10.14 -12.75 4.59
CA LEU A 775 -11.39 -13.12 3.91
C LEU A 775 -12.24 -11.91 3.46
N LEU A 776 -12.33 -10.83 4.26
CA LEU A 776 -12.99 -9.59 3.79
C LEU A 776 -12.19 -8.84 2.70
N GLY A 777 -10.95 -9.25 2.44
CA GLY A 777 -10.16 -8.78 1.29
C GLY A 777 -10.34 -9.64 0.03
N ALA A 778 -11.12 -10.72 0.10
CA ALA A 778 -11.26 -11.71 -0.98
C ALA A 778 -12.56 -11.55 -1.81
N GLY A 779 -13.38 -10.53 -1.55
CA GLY A 779 -14.49 -10.12 -2.43
C GLY A 779 -15.70 -11.06 -2.52
N ILE A 780 -15.77 -12.14 -1.74
CA ILE A 780 -16.93 -13.06 -1.73
C ILE A 780 -18.12 -12.38 -1.07
N GLU A 781 -19.17 -12.06 -1.83
CA GLU A 781 -20.45 -11.66 -1.25
C GLU A 781 -21.16 -12.86 -0.59
N LEU A 782 -21.82 -12.60 0.54
CA LEU A 782 -22.67 -13.60 1.21
C LEU A 782 -23.94 -13.94 0.41
N SER A 783 -24.25 -13.17 -0.63
CA SER A 783 -25.44 -13.29 -1.47
C SER A 783 -25.39 -14.50 -2.41
N GLU A 784 -24.22 -14.82 -2.97
CA GLU A 784 -24.06 -15.92 -3.93
C GLU A 784 -24.22 -17.30 -3.28
N ILE A 785 -23.69 -17.48 -2.06
CA ILE A 785 -23.77 -18.74 -1.32
C ILE A 785 -25.23 -19.10 -0.96
N LEU A 786 -26.06 -18.11 -0.64
CA LEU A 786 -27.46 -18.31 -0.25
C LEU A 786 -28.39 -18.69 -1.43
N GLN A 787 -28.01 -18.41 -2.69
CA GLN A 787 -28.82 -18.81 -3.84
C GLN A 787 -28.78 -20.32 -4.12
N LEU A 788 -27.68 -21.00 -3.76
CA LEU A 788 -27.48 -22.43 -4.06
C LEU A 788 -28.31 -23.39 -3.20
N TYR A 789 -28.92 -22.93 -2.10
CA TYR A 789 -29.82 -23.73 -1.26
C TYR A 789 -31.32 -23.43 -1.47
N GLY A 790 -31.65 -22.65 -2.51
CA GLY A 790 -33.04 -22.34 -2.88
C GLY A 790 -33.77 -23.50 -3.55
N ARG A 791 -34.65 -24.19 -2.79
CA ARG A 791 -35.57 -25.30 -3.19
C ARG A 791 -34.93 -26.69 -3.35
N ARG A 792 -35.31 -27.60 -2.45
CA ARG A 792 -35.90 -28.91 -2.78
C ARG A 792 -36.91 -29.27 -1.68
N ARG A 793 -38.12 -29.72 -2.06
CA ARG A 793 -39.04 -30.40 -1.13
C ARG A 793 -38.58 -31.85 -1.00
N ALA A 794 -38.72 -32.45 0.18
CA ALA A 794 -38.43 -33.85 0.37
C ALA A 794 -39.48 -34.74 -0.33
N PRO A 795 -39.06 -35.80 -1.04
CA PRO A 795 -39.91 -36.97 -1.21
C PRO A 795 -39.91 -37.78 0.10
N ARG A 796 -41.07 -38.34 0.47
CA ARG A 796 -41.08 -39.61 1.20
C ARG A 796 -40.87 -40.73 0.18
N LEU A 797 -40.23 -41.82 0.58
CA LEU A 797 -40.78 -43.17 0.47
C LEU A 797 -39.93 -44.15 1.29
N GLU A 798 -40.38 -45.41 1.27
CA GLU A 798 -39.93 -46.56 2.07
C GLU A 798 -38.48 -47.00 1.81
#